data_AF-I0HDJ7-F1
#
_entry.id   AF-I0HDJ7-F1
#
_cell.length_a   1.000
_cell.length_b   1.000
_cell.length_c   1.000
_cell.angle_alpha   90.00
_cell.angle_beta   90.00
_cell.angle_gamma   90.00
#
_symmetry.space_group_name_H-M   'P 1'
#
loop_
_entity.id
_entity.type
_entity.pdbx_description
1 polymer ?
#
loop_
_entity_poly.entity_id
_entity_poly.type
_entity_poly.pdbx_seq_one_letter_code
_entity_poly.pdbx_strand_id
1 'polypeptide(L)'
;MFEKFDAAARRVFLGAQEEAHQRGHNYMGTGHVLLSLVDACEVLREAGVTRQGVLGELPGVKRPARANSSVNTPFSRQAKEICRLAVVESDMAGDDEVRPEHILIALLRQGEGGAIRILDGLGVDRAGLLAKLGRPPAPAAEDLPVVGRDRELQRLTQILVRRGRFSALLTGPAGVGKSELVKGLRHRIDRGQVPQQLRGRKLATIDLRRMDSEAEFDMGPEDVLCVDGAELLVDDKQFHGLFVDITTGTLQAVLMVRDTTARDGLLNDPFLRGRLVPIAVEEPGLAQVLPMLRRAAQGVAAHYDVEVADEALVVAAAHADRYESAFVSPGRALDLLDEAAALARVRADSREPEVSHIADSPVVGPEDVVAVLEMAGIPVPVVDVVPDAAAAGVRVVNRLLPAPAESAAILIGTASYSDARLPDLPSVAGNLADLRDVLSDPKHGAFAPERVHVFADPGWADIPKIAELAAEPLDTLLLYYAGHGFSEDGLYLGLSETTAAHVEVTSLPYAQIRRLIQRSPCRRCVVILDCCYAGTAIEFMAGDEPGGELDIKGAYVLTATARNDKAHAPEGARNSAFTAALLRVLRDGISGGGELIRIEALLPELTRELRAGGFPLPRQRATDTIGDLAIHRNPAA
;
A
#
# COMPACT_ATOMS: atom_id res chain seq x y z
N MET A 1 8.24 -1.34 28.07
CA MET A 1 7.24 -2.30 27.53
C MET A 1 6.33 -2.86 28.61
N PHE A 2 6.84 -3.30 29.78
CA PHE A 2 6.04 -4.00 30.80
C PHE A 2 5.66 -3.17 32.05
N GLU A 3 5.59 -1.84 31.95
CA GLU A 3 5.35 -0.97 33.12
C GLU A 3 3.97 -1.21 33.77
N LYS A 4 2.94 -1.51 32.96
CA LYS A 4 1.57 -1.80 33.43
C LYS A 4 1.32 -3.27 33.77
N PHE A 5 2.30 -4.16 33.64
CA PHE A 5 2.11 -5.60 33.81
C PHE A 5 2.38 -6.00 35.26
N ASP A 6 1.54 -6.84 35.85
CA ASP A 6 1.76 -7.33 37.21
C ASP A 6 2.97 -8.30 37.27
N ALA A 7 3.33 -8.75 38.47
CA ALA A 7 4.45 -9.67 38.65
C ALA A 7 4.22 -11.06 38.01
N ALA A 8 2.98 -11.52 37.84
CA ALA A 8 2.65 -12.80 37.22
C ALA A 8 2.68 -12.72 35.69
N ALA A 9 2.12 -11.66 35.12
CA ALA A 9 2.11 -11.33 33.70
C ALA A 9 3.52 -11.09 33.14
N ARG A 10 4.40 -10.41 33.92
CA ARG A 10 5.83 -10.30 33.57
C ARG A 10 6.52 -11.67 33.55
N ARG A 11 6.19 -12.56 34.51
CA ARG A 11 6.73 -13.92 34.57
C ARG A 11 6.31 -14.77 33.37
N VAL A 12 5.11 -14.57 32.82
CA VAL A 12 4.68 -15.24 31.58
C VAL A 12 5.64 -14.96 30.42
N PHE A 13 5.94 -13.68 30.15
CA PHE A 13 6.83 -13.34 29.04
C PHE A 13 8.27 -13.73 29.31
N LEU A 14 8.78 -13.55 30.53
CA LEU A 14 10.13 -13.99 30.89
C LEU A 14 10.28 -15.52 30.76
N GLY A 15 9.28 -16.28 31.23
CA GLY A 15 9.24 -17.73 31.06
C GLY A 15 9.19 -18.17 29.60
N ALA A 16 8.43 -17.45 28.77
CA ALA A 16 8.35 -17.71 27.34
C ALA A 16 9.70 -17.46 26.64
N GLN A 17 10.44 -16.45 27.12
CA GLN A 17 11.75 -16.06 26.59
C GLN A 17 12.81 -17.10 26.94
N GLU A 18 12.79 -17.54 28.19
CA GLU A 18 13.66 -18.59 28.70
C GLU A 18 13.40 -19.91 27.96
N GLU A 19 12.14 -20.31 27.76
CA GLU A 19 11.83 -21.53 27.02
C GLU A 19 12.28 -21.45 25.56
N ALA A 20 12.02 -20.32 24.88
CA ALA A 20 12.47 -20.11 23.52
C ALA A 20 14.01 -20.22 23.43
N HIS A 21 14.72 -19.64 24.40
CA HIS A 21 16.17 -19.71 24.48
C HIS A 21 16.66 -21.15 24.73
N GLN A 22 16.13 -21.84 25.73
CA GLN A 22 16.51 -23.22 26.09
C GLN A 22 16.27 -24.20 24.95
N ARG A 23 15.22 -23.97 24.15
CA ARG A 23 14.93 -24.80 22.98
C ARG A 23 15.78 -24.44 21.76
N GLY A 24 16.46 -23.30 21.77
CA GLY A 24 17.27 -22.83 20.64
C GLY A 24 16.46 -22.13 19.55
N HIS A 25 15.28 -21.60 19.88
CA HIS A 25 14.49 -20.77 18.99
C HIS A 25 15.04 -19.35 18.92
N ASN A 26 15.15 -18.80 17.71
CA ASN A 26 15.74 -17.47 17.47
C ASN A 26 14.81 -16.30 17.87
N TYR A 27 13.56 -16.58 18.23
CA TYR A 27 12.56 -15.59 18.65
C TYR A 27 11.50 -16.22 19.58
N MET A 28 10.86 -15.38 20.39
CA MET A 28 9.71 -15.74 21.21
C MET A 28 8.42 -15.54 20.40
N GLY A 29 7.87 -16.62 19.86
CA GLY A 29 6.53 -16.66 19.23
C GLY A 29 5.37 -16.89 20.21
N THR A 30 4.13 -16.80 19.73
CA THR A 30 2.90 -16.91 20.55
C THR A 30 2.77 -18.27 21.25
N GLY A 31 3.28 -19.36 20.68
CA GLY A 31 3.29 -20.69 21.32
C GLY A 31 4.12 -20.75 22.61
N HIS A 32 5.21 -19.97 22.73
CA HIS A 32 5.99 -19.88 23.98
C HIS A 32 5.24 -19.09 25.04
N VAL A 33 4.51 -18.07 24.61
CA VAL A 33 3.62 -17.29 25.48
C VAL A 33 2.51 -18.21 26.00
N LEU A 34 1.87 -18.98 25.13
CA LEU A 34 0.87 -19.99 25.51
C LEU A 34 1.44 -20.99 26.51
N LEU A 35 2.63 -21.53 26.26
CA LEU A 35 3.27 -22.48 27.17
C LEU A 35 3.43 -21.92 28.58
N SER A 36 3.86 -20.67 28.70
CA SER A 36 4.03 -20.01 30.00
C SER A 36 2.69 -19.60 30.63
N LEU A 37 1.67 -19.35 29.80
CA LEU A 37 0.30 -19.09 30.26
C LEU A 37 -0.36 -20.33 30.86
N VAL A 38 -0.01 -21.56 30.45
CA VAL A 38 -0.58 -22.78 31.05
C VAL A 38 -0.35 -22.82 32.56
N ASP A 39 0.83 -22.39 33.00
CA ASP A 39 1.20 -22.37 34.42
C ASP A 39 0.57 -21.17 35.17
N ALA A 40 0.24 -20.10 34.45
CA ALA A 40 -0.27 -18.86 35.02
C ALA A 40 -1.81 -18.74 35.00
N CYS A 41 -2.50 -19.43 34.10
CA CYS A 41 -3.95 -19.32 33.90
C CYS A 41 -4.65 -20.63 34.26
N GLU A 42 -5.45 -20.61 35.33
CA GLU A 42 -6.25 -21.78 35.75
C GLU A 42 -7.26 -22.22 34.68
N VAL A 43 -7.87 -21.26 33.97
CA VAL A 43 -8.88 -21.52 32.93
C VAL A 43 -8.33 -22.39 31.77
N LEU A 44 -7.04 -22.28 31.44
CA LEU A 44 -6.40 -23.16 30.45
C LEU A 44 -6.27 -24.59 30.97
N ARG A 45 -5.88 -24.76 32.24
CA ARG A 45 -5.72 -26.08 32.89
C ARG A 45 -7.07 -26.79 33.02
N GLU A 46 -8.11 -26.06 33.38
CA GLU A 46 -9.49 -26.57 33.41
C GLU A 46 -10.01 -27.00 32.03
N ALA A 47 -9.56 -26.33 30.97
CA ALA A 47 -9.90 -26.70 29.59
C ALA A 47 -9.05 -27.87 29.05
N GLY A 48 -8.25 -28.53 29.90
CA GLY A 48 -7.44 -29.69 29.52
C GLY A 48 -6.12 -29.34 28.85
N VAL A 49 -5.75 -28.06 28.77
CA VAL A 49 -4.46 -27.63 28.21
C VAL A 49 -3.36 -27.90 29.24
N THR A 50 -2.47 -28.83 28.92
CA THR A 50 -1.34 -29.19 29.78
C THR A 50 -0.04 -28.68 29.18
N ARG A 51 0.94 -28.39 30.05
CA ARG A 51 2.28 -27.98 29.62
C ARG A 51 2.87 -29.01 28.66
N GLN A 52 2.73 -30.30 28.96
CA GLN A 52 3.21 -31.39 28.10
C GLN A 52 2.49 -31.45 26.74
N GLY A 53 1.18 -31.19 26.70
CA GLY A 53 0.42 -31.11 25.45
C GLY A 53 0.89 -29.97 24.55
N VAL A 54 1.07 -28.77 25.12
CA VAL A 54 1.62 -27.62 24.39
C VAL A 54 3.05 -27.91 23.92
N LEU A 55 3.88 -28.54 24.74
CA LEU A 55 5.25 -28.91 24.37
C LEU A 55 5.34 -29.95 23.25
N GLY A 56 4.37 -30.87 23.17
CA GLY A 56 4.30 -31.90 22.12
C GLY A 56 3.95 -31.32 20.75
N GLU A 57 3.13 -30.27 20.73
CA GLU A 57 2.72 -29.54 19.53
C GLU A 57 3.70 -28.40 19.15
N LEU A 58 4.53 -27.96 20.10
CA LEU A 58 5.59 -26.99 19.81
C LEU A 58 6.66 -27.62 18.89
N PRO A 59 7.03 -26.95 17.78
CA PRO A 59 8.01 -27.50 16.85
C PRO A 59 9.37 -27.66 17.53
N GLY A 60 10.05 -28.75 17.18
CA GLY A 60 11.43 -29.01 17.62
C GLY A 60 12.47 -28.21 16.82
N VAL A 61 13.67 -28.03 17.40
CA VAL A 61 14.77 -27.31 16.76
C VAL A 61 15.69 -28.26 16.01
N LYS A 62 15.77 -28.12 14.67
CA LYS A 62 16.65 -28.95 13.81
C LYS A 62 18.12 -28.53 13.86
N ARG A 63 18.45 -27.30 14.27
CA ARG A 63 19.82 -26.81 14.55
C ARG A 63 19.78 -25.80 15.70
N PRO A 64 20.46 -26.05 16.84
CA PRO A 64 20.48 -25.12 17.96
C PRO A 64 21.17 -23.80 17.55
N ALA A 65 20.66 -22.67 18.07
CA ALA A 65 21.33 -21.38 17.96
C ALA A 65 22.78 -21.48 18.47
N ARG A 66 23.72 -20.76 17.84
CA ARG A 66 25.12 -20.70 18.30
C ARG A 66 25.14 -20.26 19.77
N ALA A 67 25.81 -21.03 20.63
CA ALA A 67 25.77 -20.96 22.10
C ALA A 67 26.32 -19.67 22.75
N ASN A 68 26.42 -18.55 22.03
CA ASN A 68 27.06 -17.33 22.51
C ASN A 68 26.27 -16.02 22.29
N SER A 69 24.97 -16.07 21.97
CA SER A 69 24.13 -14.87 21.99
C SER A 69 23.42 -14.74 23.34
N SER A 70 23.55 -13.59 23.99
CA SER A 70 22.86 -13.18 25.22
C SER A 70 21.39 -13.64 25.31
N VAL A 71 20.88 -13.86 26.53
CA VAL A 71 19.50 -14.26 26.94
C VAL A 71 18.35 -13.42 26.33
N ASN A 72 18.65 -12.41 25.52
CA ASN A 72 17.68 -11.51 24.93
C ASN A 72 17.08 -12.06 23.63
N THR A 73 16.36 -13.18 23.71
CA THR A 73 15.59 -13.72 22.58
C THR A 73 14.50 -12.72 22.18
N PRO A 74 14.53 -12.16 20.95
CA PRO A 74 13.60 -11.11 20.54
C PRO A 74 12.16 -11.62 20.40
N PHE A 75 11.18 -10.75 20.64
CA PHE A 75 9.75 -11.04 20.46
C PHE A 75 9.40 -11.10 18.97
N SER A 76 8.55 -12.05 18.57
CA SER A 76 7.90 -12.00 17.25
C SER A 76 6.96 -10.80 17.16
N ARG A 77 6.56 -10.42 15.93
CA ARG A 77 5.57 -9.35 15.70
C ARG A 77 4.27 -9.64 16.44
N GLN A 78 3.76 -10.86 16.33
CA GLN A 78 2.54 -11.31 17.01
C GLN A 78 2.70 -11.30 18.55
N ALA A 79 3.85 -11.71 19.09
CA ALA A 79 4.09 -11.65 20.54
C ALA A 79 4.14 -10.20 21.07
N LYS A 80 4.68 -9.26 20.27
CA LYS A 80 4.60 -7.82 20.58
C LYS A 80 3.16 -7.31 20.53
N GLU A 81 2.36 -7.77 19.57
CA GLU A 81 0.96 -7.37 19.46
C GLU A 81 0.11 -7.93 20.62
N ILE A 82 0.36 -9.16 21.07
CA ILE A 82 -0.25 -9.70 22.30
C ILE A 82 0.04 -8.79 23.51
N CYS A 83 1.26 -8.27 23.63
CA CYS A 83 1.59 -7.32 24.70
C CYS A 83 0.74 -6.04 24.61
N ARG A 84 0.58 -5.49 23.39
CA ARG A 84 -0.22 -4.28 23.16
C ARG A 84 -1.70 -4.54 23.46
N LEU A 85 -2.26 -5.64 22.95
CA LEU A 85 -3.65 -6.03 23.16
C LEU A 85 -3.96 -6.35 24.62
N ALA A 86 -3.03 -6.97 25.36
CA ALA A 86 -3.23 -7.27 26.79
C ALA A 86 -3.40 -5.99 27.63
N VAL A 87 -2.73 -4.90 27.24
CA VAL A 87 -2.95 -3.57 27.86
C VAL A 87 -4.38 -3.09 27.58
N VAL A 88 -4.83 -3.14 26.33
CA VAL A 88 -6.19 -2.76 25.94
C VAL A 88 -7.24 -3.61 26.68
N GLU A 89 -7.01 -4.91 26.84
CA GLU A 89 -7.91 -5.79 27.58
C GLU A 89 -7.98 -5.46 29.07
N SER A 90 -6.86 -5.10 29.70
CA SER A 90 -6.85 -4.62 31.09
C SER A 90 -7.65 -3.32 31.24
N ASP A 91 -7.51 -2.39 30.29
CA ASP A 91 -8.26 -1.13 30.30
C ASP A 91 -9.76 -1.37 30.13
N MET A 92 -10.15 -2.26 29.21
CA MET A 92 -11.56 -2.64 29.03
C MET A 92 -12.14 -3.40 30.23
N ALA A 93 -11.30 -4.13 30.97
CA ALA A 93 -11.70 -4.77 32.22
C ALA A 93 -11.84 -3.78 33.39
N GLY A 94 -11.28 -2.57 33.27
CA GLY A 94 -11.18 -1.60 34.36
C GLY A 94 -10.12 -1.99 35.39
N ASP A 95 -9.13 -2.79 35.02
CA ASP A 95 -8.04 -3.22 35.88
C ASP A 95 -6.81 -2.30 35.73
N ASP A 96 -6.22 -1.91 36.86
CA ASP A 96 -5.04 -1.01 36.89
C ASP A 96 -3.76 -1.68 36.35
N GLU A 97 -3.67 -3.02 36.46
CA GLU A 97 -2.53 -3.81 36.00
C GLU A 97 -2.96 -4.93 35.02
N VAL A 98 -2.07 -5.25 34.08
CA VAL A 98 -2.21 -6.39 33.16
C VAL A 98 -1.89 -7.68 33.92
N ARG A 99 -2.87 -8.60 33.99
CA ARG A 99 -2.76 -9.93 34.59
C ARG A 99 -2.62 -11.02 33.50
N PRO A 100 -2.20 -12.25 33.84
CA PRO A 100 -2.12 -13.37 32.89
C PRO A 100 -3.41 -13.62 32.09
N GLU A 101 -4.58 -13.41 32.69
CA GLU A 101 -5.87 -13.56 32.02
C GLU A 101 -6.04 -12.55 30.87
N HIS A 102 -5.52 -11.32 31.01
CA HIS A 102 -5.56 -10.32 29.95
C HIS A 102 -4.66 -10.70 28.77
N ILE A 103 -3.52 -11.34 29.05
CA ILE A 103 -2.64 -11.89 28.01
C ILE A 103 -3.33 -13.06 27.30
N LEU A 104 -4.01 -13.93 28.05
CA LEU A 104 -4.77 -15.04 27.46
C LEU A 104 -5.93 -14.55 26.59
N ILE A 105 -6.69 -13.55 27.04
CA ILE A 105 -7.75 -12.93 26.23
C ILE A 105 -7.16 -12.32 24.97
N ALA A 106 -6.05 -11.56 25.08
CA ALA A 106 -5.37 -10.95 23.95
C ALA A 106 -4.90 -12.01 22.93
N LEU A 107 -4.32 -13.11 23.40
CA LEU A 107 -3.91 -14.24 22.58
C LEU A 107 -5.10 -14.90 21.86
N LEU A 108 -6.19 -15.18 22.58
CA LEU A 108 -7.40 -15.78 22.02
C LEU A 108 -8.10 -14.85 21.01
N ARG A 109 -8.07 -13.54 21.25
CA ARG A 109 -8.68 -12.51 20.37
C ARG A 109 -7.83 -12.19 19.15
N GLN A 110 -6.50 -12.23 19.27
CA GLN A 110 -5.60 -12.10 18.13
C GLN A 110 -5.87 -13.23 17.13
N GLY A 111 -6.26 -14.42 17.59
CA GLY A 111 -6.92 -15.41 16.76
C GLY A 111 -6.01 -16.14 15.76
N GLU A 112 -4.73 -15.79 15.70
CA GLU A 112 -3.75 -16.31 14.74
C GLU A 112 -2.44 -16.76 15.44
N GLY A 113 -1.56 -17.42 14.68
CA GLY A 113 -0.23 -17.82 15.12
C GLY A 113 -0.15 -19.18 15.84
N GLY A 114 1.07 -19.53 16.26
CA GLY A 114 1.38 -20.86 16.79
C GLY A 114 0.56 -21.28 18.02
N ALA A 115 0.19 -20.33 18.89
CA ALA A 115 -0.65 -20.63 20.05
C ALA A 115 -2.05 -21.13 19.65
N ILE A 116 -2.68 -20.49 18.67
CA ILE A 116 -4.04 -20.87 18.24
C ILE A 116 -4.01 -22.23 17.56
N ARG A 117 -3.01 -22.48 16.71
CA ARG A 117 -2.80 -23.81 16.11
C ARG A 117 -2.66 -24.91 17.16
N ILE A 118 -1.88 -24.66 18.23
CA ILE A 118 -1.70 -25.62 19.32
C ILE A 118 -3.03 -25.85 20.05
N LEU A 119 -3.78 -24.79 20.37
CA LEU A 119 -5.09 -24.92 21.02
C LEU A 119 -6.09 -25.70 20.16
N ASP A 120 -6.13 -25.41 18.86
CA ASP A 120 -7.00 -26.11 17.90
C ASP A 120 -6.57 -27.58 17.74
N GLY A 121 -5.26 -27.87 17.68
CA GLY A 121 -4.71 -29.23 17.64
C GLY A 121 -5.00 -30.05 18.91
N LEU A 122 -5.08 -29.39 20.06
CA LEU A 122 -5.50 -29.97 21.34
C LEU A 122 -7.03 -30.08 21.48
N GLY A 123 -7.81 -29.60 20.49
CA GLY A 123 -9.28 -29.67 20.49
C GLY A 123 -9.95 -28.72 21.50
N VAL A 124 -9.32 -27.60 21.82
CA VAL A 124 -9.79 -26.66 22.86
C VAL A 124 -10.87 -25.74 22.31
N ASP A 125 -12.01 -25.65 23.00
CA ASP A 125 -13.06 -24.67 22.68
C ASP A 125 -12.63 -23.23 23.09
N ARG A 126 -12.11 -22.49 22.11
CA ARG A 126 -11.66 -21.10 22.29
C ARG A 126 -12.80 -20.13 22.63
N ALA A 127 -13.99 -20.34 22.05
CA ALA A 127 -15.14 -19.49 22.36
C ALA A 127 -15.61 -19.73 23.80
N GLY A 128 -15.62 -20.98 24.24
CA GLY A 128 -15.86 -21.36 25.64
C GLY A 128 -14.82 -20.78 26.61
N LEU A 129 -13.52 -20.78 26.23
CA LEU A 129 -12.47 -20.13 27.03
C LEU A 129 -12.70 -18.62 27.19
N LEU A 130 -12.98 -17.91 26.10
CA LEU A 130 -13.30 -16.47 26.15
C LEU A 130 -14.53 -16.20 27.03
N ALA A 131 -15.57 -17.03 26.90
CA ALA A 131 -16.78 -16.90 27.72
C ALA A 131 -16.49 -17.10 29.22
N LYS A 132 -15.67 -18.10 29.58
CA LYS A 132 -15.22 -18.32 30.97
C LYS A 132 -14.41 -17.13 31.52
N LEU A 133 -13.69 -16.41 30.66
CA LEU A 133 -12.94 -15.20 30.99
C LEU A 133 -13.81 -13.93 30.96
N GLY A 134 -15.13 -14.06 30.81
CA GLY A 134 -16.06 -12.92 30.79
C GLY A 134 -15.95 -12.06 29.53
N ARG A 135 -15.54 -12.66 28.40
CA ARG A 135 -15.45 -11.99 27.10
C ARG A 135 -16.29 -12.76 26.08
N PRO A 136 -17.23 -12.12 25.36
CA PRO A 136 -17.90 -12.78 24.24
C PRO A 136 -16.88 -13.08 23.13
N PRO A 137 -17.11 -14.12 22.32
CA PRO A 137 -16.32 -14.35 21.11
C PRO A 137 -16.32 -13.09 20.24
N ALA A 138 -15.23 -12.87 19.51
CA ALA A 138 -15.20 -11.79 18.52
C ALA A 138 -16.37 -11.98 17.55
N PRO A 139 -17.18 -10.93 17.28
CA PRO A 139 -18.28 -11.04 16.33
C PRO A 139 -17.73 -11.47 14.97
N ALA A 140 -18.47 -12.31 14.24
CA ALA A 140 -18.14 -12.58 12.85
C ALA A 140 -18.09 -11.25 12.06
N ALA A 141 -17.32 -11.18 10.97
CA ALA A 141 -17.21 -9.95 10.17
C ALA A 141 -18.60 -9.39 9.75
N GLU A 142 -19.56 -10.30 9.54
CA GLU A 142 -20.96 -10.01 9.22
C GLU A 142 -21.74 -9.33 10.37
N ASP A 143 -21.33 -9.56 11.62
CA ASP A 143 -21.94 -9.05 12.86
C ASP A 143 -21.30 -7.75 13.36
N LEU A 144 -20.28 -7.22 12.67
CA LEU A 144 -19.71 -5.93 13.01
C LEU A 144 -20.65 -4.78 12.63
N PRO A 145 -20.67 -3.67 13.39
CA PRO A 145 -21.51 -2.53 13.06
C PRO A 145 -21.06 -1.84 11.77
N VAL A 146 -22.01 -1.32 11.00
CA VAL A 146 -21.72 -0.49 9.83
C VAL A 146 -21.08 0.82 10.27
N VAL A 147 -19.96 1.17 9.65
CA VAL A 147 -19.19 2.38 9.96
C VAL A 147 -19.49 3.48 8.95
N GLY A 148 -19.57 4.73 9.40
CA GLY A 148 -19.60 5.91 8.53
C GLY A 148 -20.91 6.16 7.78
N ARG A 149 -21.98 5.42 8.08
CA ARG A 149 -23.29 5.53 7.40
C ARG A 149 -24.47 5.83 8.34
N ASP A 150 -24.20 6.55 9.42
CA ASP A 150 -25.19 6.84 10.46
C ASP A 150 -26.39 7.66 9.94
N ARG A 151 -26.13 8.62 9.05
CA ARG A 151 -27.19 9.48 8.50
C ARG A 151 -28.16 8.69 7.64
N GLU A 152 -27.63 7.84 6.77
CA GLU A 152 -28.40 6.95 5.91
C GLU A 152 -29.18 5.91 6.73
N LEU A 153 -28.55 5.29 7.75
CA LEU A 153 -29.22 4.37 8.67
C LEU A 153 -30.34 5.04 9.47
N GLN A 154 -30.11 6.27 9.94
CA GLN A 154 -31.12 7.05 10.66
C GLN A 154 -32.30 7.41 9.74
N ARG A 155 -32.00 7.80 8.49
CA ARG A 155 -33.04 8.10 7.48
C ARG A 155 -33.85 6.87 7.12
N LEU A 156 -33.18 5.72 6.92
CA LEU A 156 -33.81 4.43 6.65
C LEU A 156 -34.75 4.04 7.81
N THR A 157 -34.25 4.12 9.04
CA THR A 157 -35.05 3.88 10.26
C THR A 157 -36.26 4.80 10.32
N GLN A 158 -36.08 6.09 10.04
CA GLN A 158 -37.16 7.09 10.04
C GLN A 158 -38.25 6.75 9.02
N ILE A 159 -37.89 6.25 7.83
CA ILE A 159 -38.84 5.88 6.78
C ILE A 159 -39.65 4.66 7.21
N LEU A 160 -38.98 3.63 7.75
CA LEU A 160 -39.61 2.36 8.10
C LEU A 160 -40.64 2.49 9.23
N VAL A 161 -40.43 3.41 10.19
CA VAL A 161 -41.38 3.64 11.29
C VAL A 161 -42.60 4.49 10.92
N ARG A 162 -42.70 5.00 9.68
CA ARG A 162 -43.83 5.85 9.28
C ARG A 162 -45.13 5.04 9.24
N ARG A 163 -46.21 5.63 9.78
CA ARG A 163 -47.56 5.03 9.80
C ARG A 163 -48.05 4.54 8.44
N GLY A 164 -47.66 5.19 7.35
CA GLY A 164 -48.09 4.83 5.99
C GLY A 164 -47.35 3.64 5.37
N ARG A 165 -46.49 2.93 6.13
CA ARG A 165 -45.70 1.77 5.67
C ARG A 165 -44.96 2.07 4.36
N PHE A 166 -44.26 3.20 4.35
CA PHE A 166 -43.45 3.62 3.20
C PHE A 166 -42.27 2.67 3.04
N SER A 167 -41.92 2.39 1.78
CA SER A 167 -40.74 1.62 1.42
C SER A 167 -39.58 2.57 1.12
N ALA A 168 -38.37 2.18 1.49
CA ALA A 168 -37.17 2.95 1.20
C ALA A 168 -36.56 2.49 -0.14
N LEU A 169 -35.96 3.41 -0.89
CA LEU A 169 -35.20 3.11 -2.10
C LEU A 169 -33.77 3.61 -1.92
N LEU A 170 -32.81 2.70 -1.75
CA LEU A 170 -31.39 3.01 -1.67
C LEU A 170 -30.83 3.21 -3.08
N THR A 171 -30.27 4.39 -3.33
CA THR A 171 -29.79 4.83 -4.66
C THR A 171 -28.30 5.19 -4.61
N GLY A 172 -27.63 5.21 -5.76
CA GLY A 172 -26.22 5.61 -5.91
C GLY A 172 -25.45 4.66 -6.84
N PRO A 173 -24.13 4.85 -7.03
CA PRO A 173 -23.29 3.94 -7.81
C PRO A 173 -23.21 2.51 -7.24
N ALA A 174 -22.73 1.56 -8.04
CA ALA A 174 -22.46 0.20 -7.59
C ALA A 174 -21.26 0.18 -6.62
N GLY A 175 -21.26 -0.72 -5.62
CA GLY A 175 -20.14 -0.88 -4.69
C GLY A 175 -20.06 0.13 -3.52
N VAL A 176 -20.97 1.11 -3.44
CA VAL A 176 -20.97 2.14 -2.37
C VAL A 176 -21.39 1.64 -0.98
N GLY A 177 -21.83 0.39 -0.85
CA GLY A 177 -22.26 -0.21 0.42
C GLY A 177 -23.76 -0.15 0.72
N LYS A 178 -24.64 -0.19 -0.30
CA LYS A 178 -26.11 -0.26 -0.09
C LYS A 178 -26.53 -1.51 0.70
N SER A 179 -25.97 -2.67 0.37
CA SER A 179 -26.27 -3.92 1.09
C SER A 179 -25.71 -3.90 2.52
N GLU A 180 -24.62 -3.17 2.76
CA GLU A 180 -24.09 -2.96 4.11
C GLU A 180 -25.06 -2.16 4.98
N LEU A 181 -25.75 -1.14 4.44
CA LEU A 181 -26.81 -0.43 5.17
C LEU A 181 -27.92 -1.35 5.67
N VAL A 182 -28.34 -2.31 4.85
CA VAL A 182 -29.32 -3.33 5.23
C VAL A 182 -28.79 -4.21 6.37
N LYS A 183 -27.55 -4.68 6.27
CA LYS A 183 -26.90 -5.44 7.35
C LYS A 183 -26.79 -4.63 8.64
N GLY A 184 -26.45 -3.35 8.54
CA GLY A 184 -26.38 -2.44 9.69
C GLY A 184 -27.72 -2.20 10.35
N LEU A 185 -28.80 -2.09 9.57
CA LEU A 185 -30.15 -2.01 10.12
C LEU A 185 -30.51 -3.30 10.87
N ARG A 186 -30.25 -4.47 10.29
CA ARG A 186 -30.46 -5.78 10.96
C ARG A 186 -29.72 -5.82 12.30
N HIS A 187 -28.42 -5.49 12.28
CA HIS A 187 -27.60 -5.43 13.49
C HIS A 187 -28.20 -4.51 14.58
N ARG A 188 -28.72 -3.33 14.21
CA ARG A 188 -29.38 -2.42 15.16
C ARG A 188 -30.70 -2.99 15.69
N ILE A 189 -31.46 -3.72 14.88
CA ILE A 189 -32.70 -4.37 15.31
C ILE A 189 -32.38 -5.46 16.34
N ASP A 190 -31.41 -6.32 16.05
CA ASP A 190 -31.00 -7.45 16.91
C ASP A 190 -30.53 -6.98 18.29
N ARG A 191 -29.84 -5.83 18.32
CA ARG A 191 -29.37 -5.21 19.57
C ARG A 191 -30.38 -4.26 20.24
N GLY A 192 -31.59 -4.12 19.69
CA GLY A 192 -32.61 -3.20 20.23
C GLY A 192 -32.25 -1.71 20.14
N GLN A 193 -31.27 -1.35 19.30
CA GLN A 193 -30.78 0.01 19.03
C GLN A 193 -31.65 0.78 18.01
N VAL A 194 -32.88 0.30 17.80
CA VAL A 194 -33.90 0.92 16.94
C VAL A 194 -35.09 1.41 17.79
N PRO A 195 -35.92 2.33 17.27
CA PRO A 195 -37.18 2.70 17.90
C PRO A 195 -38.05 1.49 18.20
N GLN A 196 -38.89 1.59 19.24
CA GLN A 196 -39.72 0.48 19.73
C GLN A 196 -40.56 -0.19 18.62
N GLN A 197 -41.00 0.60 17.63
CA GLN A 197 -41.79 0.13 16.50
C GLN A 197 -41.06 -0.90 15.65
N LEU A 198 -39.72 -0.85 15.54
CA LEU A 198 -38.91 -1.77 14.73
C LEU A 198 -38.30 -2.93 15.53
N ARG A 199 -38.38 -2.91 16.87
CA ARG A 199 -37.77 -3.95 17.69
C ARG A 199 -38.45 -5.29 17.45
N GLY A 200 -37.66 -6.34 17.24
CA GLY A 200 -38.15 -7.71 17.05
C GLY A 200 -38.80 -7.99 15.70
N ARG A 201 -38.79 -7.02 14.75
CA ARG A 201 -39.18 -7.28 13.36
C ARG A 201 -38.13 -8.12 12.65
N LYS A 202 -38.55 -9.04 11.79
CA LYS A 202 -37.64 -9.77 10.91
C LYS A 202 -37.24 -8.89 9.72
N LEU A 203 -35.98 -9.02 9.32
CA LEU A 203 -35.44 -8.43 8.10
C LEU A 203 -34.99 -9.58 7.18
N ALA A 204 -35.67 -9.79 6.05
CA ALA A 204 -35.29 -10.79 5.06
C ALA A 204 -34.71 -10.11 3.82
N THR A 205 -33.69 -10.71 3.20
CA THR A 205 -33.04 -10.16 2.00
C THR A 205 -33.18 -11.12 0.83
N ILE A 206 -33.52 -10.60 -0.34
CA ILE A 206 -33.52 -11.33 -1.61
C ILE A 206 -32.74 -10.59 -2.68
N ASP A 207 -32.20 -11.34 -3.63
CA ASP A 207 -31.57 -10.83 -4.84
C ASP A 207 -32.35 -11.32 -6.05
N LEU A 208 -33.17 -10.44 -6.63
CA LEU A 208 -34.05 -10.81 -7.76
C LEU A 208 -33.27 -11.28 -8.98
N ARG A 209 -32.00 -10.86 -9.13
CA ARG A 209 -31.16 -11.23 -10.28
C ARG A 209 -30.70 -12.68 -10.23
N ARG A 210 -30.79 -13.32 -9.07
CA ARG A 210 -30.38 -14.72 -8.83
C ARG A 210 -31.57 -15.65 -8.64
N MET A 211 -32.79 -15.16 -8.84
CA MET A 211 -34.02 -15.91 -8.58
C MET A 211 -34.65 -16.42 -9.88
N ASP A 212 -34.86 -17.74 -9.93
CA ASP A 212 -35.55 -18.39 -11.05
C ASP A 212 -37.09 -18.31 -10.94
N SER A 213 -37.64 -18.04 -9.75
CA SER A 213 -39.08 -17.87 -9.49
C SER A 213 -39.34 -17.06 -8.22
N GLU A 214 -40.56 -16.52 -8.04
CA GLU A 214 -40.97 -15.86 -6.79
C GLU A 214 -40.94 -16.88 -5.62
N ALA A 215 -40.09 -16.64 -4.62
CA ALA A 215 -40.02 -17.47 -3.43
C ALA A 215 -41.14 -17.09 -2.44
N GLU A 216 -41.74 -18.07 -1.77
CA GLU A 216 -42.61 -17.80 -0.63
C GLU A 216 -41.76 -17.43 0.60
N PHE A 217 -42.03 -16.28 1.20
CA PHE A 217 -41.30 -15.78 2.37
C PHE A 217 -42.14 -15.91 3.64
N ASP A 218 -41.57 -16.50 4.69
CA ASP A 218 -42.16 -16.48 6.04
C ASP A 218 -41.99 -15.09 6.67
N MET A 219 -42.84 -14.15 6.24
CA MET A 219 -42.81 -12.75 6.67
C MET A 219 -44.10 -12.42 7.41
N GLY A 220 -43.95 -11.91 8.63
CA GLY A 220 -45.04 -11.33 9.39
C GLY A 220 -45.50 -10.01 8.78
N PRO A 221 -46.71 -9.55 9.13
CA PRO A 221 -47.28 -8.34 8.57
C PRO A 221 -46.44 -7.10 8.89
N GLU A 222 -45.64 -7.07 9.95
CA GLU A 222 -44.80 -5.91 10.31
C GLU A 222 -43.34 -6.05 9.85
N ASP A 223 -42.97 -7.17 9.24
CA ASP A 223 -41.59 -7.44 8.83
C ASP A 223 -41.21 -6.67 7.56
N VAL A 224 -39.90 -6.53 7.33
CA VAL A 224 -39.36 -5.71 6.24
C VAL A 224 -38.58 -6.59 5.27
N LEU A 225 -38.95 -6.52 3.99
CA LEU A 225 -38.28 -7.23 2.91
C LEU A 225 -37.25 -6.34 2.22
N CYS A 226 -36.00 -6.78 2.16
CA CYS A 226 -34.91 -6.09 1.47
C CYS A 226 -34.71 -6.73 0.11
N VAL A 227 -34.82 -5.93 -0.95
CA VAL A 227 -34.82 -6.41 -2.34
C VAL A 227 -33.63 -5.81 -3.07
N ASP A 228 -32.67 -6.65 -3.46
CA ASP A 228 -31.57 -6.29 -4.37
C ASP A 228 -31.98 -6.57 -5.82
N GLY A 229 -31.56 -5.70 -6.73
CA GLY A 229 -32.01 -5.71 -8.13
C GLY A 229 -33.46 -5.25 -8.31
N ALA A 230 -33.88 -4.25 -7.53
CA ALA A 230 -35.28 -3.80 -7.49
C ALA A 230 -35.79 -3.23 -8.82
N GLU A 231 -34.91 -2.86 -9.75
CA GLU A 231 -35.26 -2.53 -11.14
C GLU A 231 -36.12 -3.59 -11.82
N LEU A 232 -35.88 -4.88 -11.52
CA LEU A 232 -36.62 -6.00 -12.10
C LEU A 232 -38.10 -6.05 -11.66
N LEU A 233 -38.49 -5.36 -10.58
CA LEU A 233 -39.88 -5.31 -10.13
C LEU A 233 -40.81 -4.64 -11.15
N VAL A 234 -40.27 -3.71 -11.94
CA VAL A 234 -41.04 -2.97 -12.96
C VAL A 234 -40.85 -3.58 -14.34
N ASP A 235 -39.63 -4.04 -14.62
CA ASP A 235 -39.24 -4.48 -15.96
C ASP A 235 -39.63 -5.94 -16.23
N ASP A 236 -39.76 -6.77 -15.20
CA ASP A 236 -40.03 -8.20 -15.33
C ASP A 236 -41.38 -8.59 -14.71
N LYS A 237 -42.25 -9.17 -15.54
CA LYS A 237 -43.57 -9.67 -15.11
C LYS A 237 -43.46 -10.84 -14.14
N GLN A 238 -42.32 -11.50 -14.07
CA GLN A 238 -42.06 -12.59 -13.14
C GLN A 238 -42.27 -12.15 -11.68
N PHE A 239 -41.90 -10.91 -11.34
CA PHE A 239 -41.96 -10.41 -9.96
C PHE A 239 -43.21 -9.58 -9.67
N HIS A 240 -44.28 -9.78 -10.46
CA HIS A 240 -45.49 -8.99 -10.37
C HIS A 240 -46.21 -9.15 -9.02
N GLY A 241 -46.19 -10.36 -8.41
CA GLY A 241 -46.80 -10.58 -7.10
C GLY A 241 -46.12 -9.73 -6.03
N LEU A 242 -44.79 -9.76 -6.02
CA LEU A 242 -44.00 -8.95 -5.11
C LEU A 242 -44.19 -7.44 -5.35
N PHE A 243 -44.26 -7.00 -6.61
CA PHE A 243 -44.58 -5.62 -6.96
C PHE A 243 -45.95 -5.19 -6.40
N VAL A 244 -46.98 -6.05 -6.51
CA VAL A 244 -48.32 -5.77 -5.97
C VAL A 244 -48.28 -5.67 -4.44
N ASP A 245 -47.59 -6.56 -3.74
CA ASP A 245 -47.51 -6.51 -2.27
C ASP A 245 -46.80 -5.26 -1.75
N ILE A 246 -45.77 -4.79 -2.45
CA ILE A 246 -45.05 -3.56 -2.10
C ILE A 246 -45.90 -2.32 -2.40
N THR A 247 -46.57 -2.27 -3.56
CA THR A 247 -47.42 -1.13 -3.97
C THR A 247 -48.70 -1.02 -3.14
N THR A 248 -49.26 -2.14 -2.69
CA THR A 248 -50.40 -2.18 -1.76
C THR A 248 -49.98 -1.97 -0.30
N GLY A 249 -48.69 -2.19 0.00
CA GLY A 249 -48.05 -2.09 1.32
C GLY A 249 -48.39 -3.21 2.28
N THR A 250 -48.90 -4.32 1.74
CA THR A 250 -48.90 -5.61 2.42
C THR A 250 -47.49 -5.92 2.90
N LEU A 251 -46.49 -5.70 2.04
CA LEU A 251 -45.07 -5.79 2.38
C LEU A 251 -44.42 -4.39 2.40
N GLN A 252 -43.76 -4.07 3.51
CA GLN A 252 -42.86 -2.93 3.57
C GLN A 252 -41.47 -3.37 3.11
N ALA A 253 -40.80 -2.55 2.29
CA ALA A 253 -39.55 -2.95 1.67
C ALA A 253 -38.42 -1.92 1.76
N VAL A 254 -37.19 -2.41 1.67
CA VAL A 254 -35.98 -1.65 1.37
C VAL A 254 -35.48 -2.09 0.01
N LEU A 255 -35.68 -1.26 -1.01
CA LEU A 255 -35.30 -1.54 -2.38
C LEU A 255 -33.88 -1.03 -2.65
N MET A 256 -33.06 -1.84 -3.29
CA MET A 256 -31.70 -1.50 -3.70
C MET A 256 -31.60 -1.63 -5.22
N VAL A 257 -31.09 -0.56 -5.85
CA VAL A 257 -30.82 -0.53 -7.29
C VAL A 257 -29.33 -0.39 -7.57
N ARG A 258 -28.88 -0.95 -8.69
CA ARG A 258 -27.45 -0.98 -9.04
C ARG A 258 -26.89 0.40 -9.39
N ASP A 259 -27.66 1.20 -10.12
CA ASP A 259 -27.27 2.53 -10.54
C ASP A 259 -28.42 3.55 -10.49
N THR A 260 -28.09 4.81 -10.80
CA THR A 260 -29.04 5.93 -10.76
C THR A 260 -30.03 5.96 -11.91
N THR A 261 -29.83 5.21 -13.00
CA THR A 261 -30.76 5.17 -14.14
C THR A 261 -31.99 4.33 -13.82
N ALA A 262 -31.79 3.17 -13.17
CA ALA A 262 -32.86 2.32 -12.64
C ALA A 262 -33.78 3.05 -11.65
N ARG A 263 -33.24 4.04 -10.91
CA ARG A 263 -33.99 4.88 -9.97
C ARG A 263 -35.22 5.51 -10.63
N ASP A 264 -35.04 6.07 -11.83
CA ASP A 264 -36.07 6.89 -12.45
C ASP A 264 -37.27 6.05 -12.90
N GLY A 265 -37.05 4.79 -13.32
CA GLY A 265 -38.14 3.86 -13.61
C GLY A 265 -39.03 3.62 -12.39
N LEU A 266 -38.42 3.30 -11.24
CA LEU A 266 -39.14 3.04 -9.99
C LEU A 266 -39.82 4.28 -9.40
N LEU A 267 -39.16 5.46 -9.46
CA LEU A 267 -39.71 6.70 -8.92
C LEU A 267 -40.80 7.31 -9.81
N ASN A 268 -40.77 7.04 -11.12
CA ASN A 268 -41.81 7.52 -12.04
C ASN A 268 -42.99 6.56 -12.16
N ASP A 269 -42.84 5.31 -11.72
CA ASP A 269 -43.94 4.34 -11.74
C ASP A 269 -45.16 4.87 -10.94
N PRO A 270 -46.37 4.90 -11.55
CA PRO A 270 -47.56 5.48 -10.93
C PRO A 270 -47.96 4.85 -9.60
N PHE A 271 -47.65 3.57 -9.38
CA PHE A 271 -48.05 2.78 -8.21
C PHE A 271 -47.00 2.85 -7.10
N LEU A 272 -45.71 2.92 -7.45
CA LEU A 272 -44.61 2.98 -6.49
C LEU A 272 -44.27 4.39 -6.02
N ARG A 273 -44.40 5.42 -6.88
CA ARG A 273 -43.97 6.81 -6.56
C ARG A 273 -44.57 7.40 -5.29
N GLY A 274 -45.78 6.96 -4.92
CA GLY A 274 -46.47 7.42 -3.71
C GLY A 274 -46.02 6.72 -2.43
N ARG A 275 -45.26 5.63 -2.53
CA ARG A 275 -44.83 4.79 -1.41
C ARG A 275 -43.32 4.67 -1.25
N LEU A 276 -42.56 4.97 -2.29
CA LEU A 276 -41.10 4.95 -2.25
C LEU A 276 -40.52 6.27 -1.76
N VAL A 277 -39.55 6.18 -0.85
CA VAL A 277 -38.74 7.31 -0.39
C VAL A 277 -37.28 7.04 -0.74
N PRO A 278 -36.68 7.83 -1.65
CA PRO A 278 -35.29 7.64 -2.02
C PRO A 278 -34.34 8.07 -0.89
N ILE A 279 -33.26 7.32 -0.72
CA ILE A 279 -32.10 7.62 0.10
C ILE A 279 -30.88 7.54 -0.81
N ALA A 280 -30.18 8.66 -0.99
CA ALA A 280 -28.93 8.70 -1.73
C ALA A 280 -27.80 8.12 -0.87
N VAL A 281 -27.07 7.16 -1.41
CA VAL A 281 -25.86 6.59 -0.81
C VAL A 281 -24.69 7.04 -1.67
N GLU A 282 -23.98 8.04 -1.19
CA GLU A 282 -22.86 8.67 -1.90
C GLU A 282 -21.56 7.89 -1.68
N GLU A 283 -20.63 8.02 -2.62
CA GLU A 283 -19.29 7.46 -2.44
C GLU A 283 -18.58 8.17 -1.28
N PRO A 284 -17.97 7.42 -0.34
CA PRO A 284 -17.27 7.99 0.78
C PRO A 284 -15.89 8.54 0.37
N GLY A 285 -15.40 9.54 1.10
CA GLY A 285 -14.01 9.98 0.97
C GLY A 285 -13.04 9.00 1.64
N LEU A 286 -11.75 9.07 1.30
CA LEU A 286 -10.72 8.14 1.78
C LEU A 286 -10.74 7.89 3.31
N ALA A 287 -10.86 8.95 4.11
CA ALA A 287 -10.90 8.84 5.58
C ALA A 287 -12.12 8.05 6.11
N GLN A 288 -13.26 8.10 5.41
CA GLN A 288 -14.46 7.34 5.76
C GLN A 288 -14.37 5.89 5.26
N VAL A 289 -13.60 5.63 4.20
CA VAL A 289 -13.48 4.31 3.55
C VAL A 289 -12.63 3.35 4.37
N LEU A 290 -11.50 3.81 4.92
CA LEU A 290 -10.56 2.90 5.60
C LEU A 290 -11.20 2.08 6.74
N PRO A 291 -12.03 2.67 7.64
CA PRO A 291 -12.74 1.88 8.64
C PRO A 291 -13.74 0.88 8.04
N MET A 292 -14.38 1.22 6.91
CA MET A 292 -15.30 0.31 6.20
C MET A 292 -14.54 -0.88 5.60
N LEU A 293 -13.40 -0.61 4.94
CA LEU A 293 -12.54 -1.64 4.37
C LEU A 293 -11.94 -2.53 5.43
N ARG A 294 -11.45 -1.98 6.56
CA ARG A 294 -10.91 -2.78 7.65
C ARG A 294 -11.93 -3.80 8.16
N ARG A 295 -13.21 -3.43 8.23
CA ARG A 295 -14.29 -4.37 8.56
C ARG A 295 -14.50 -5.40 7.46
N ALA A 296 -14.66 -4.96 6.21
CA ALA A 296 -14.98 -5.85 5.09
C ALA A 296 -13.84 -6.86 4.78
N ALA A 297 -12.59 -6.42 4.88
CA ALA A 297 -11.40 -7.23 4.65
C ALA A 297 -11.25 -8.38 5.65
N GLN A 298 -11.92 -8.37 6.81
CA GLN A 298 -11.91 -9.52 7.72
C GLN A 298 -12.55 -10.76 7.10
N GLY A 299 -13.56 -10.59 6.23
CA GLY A 299 -14.16 -11.72 5.50
C GLY A 299 -13.18 -12.31 4.48
N VAL A 300 -12.47 -11.45 3.76
CA VAL A 300 -11.41 -11.83 2.80
C VAL A 300 -10.27 -12.55 3.53
N ALA A 301 -9.78 -11.95 4.62
CA ALA A 301 -8.76 -12.51 5.49
C ALA A 301 -9.11 -13.93 5.94
N ALA A 302 -10.32 -14.12 6.46
CA ALA A 302 -10.80 -15.42 6.91
C ALA A 302 -10.95 -16.43 5.75
N HIS A 303 -11.38 -15.99 4.56
CA HIS A 303 -11.59 -16.86 3.41
C HIS A 303 -10.28 -17.46 2.89
N TYR A 304 -9.24 -16.63 2.76
CA TYR A 304 -7.93 -17.05 2.27
C TYR A 304 -6.97 -17.47 3.40
N ASP A 305 -7.40 -17.42 4.66
CA ASP A 305 -6.57 -17.63 5.85
C ASP A 305 -5.31 -16.73 5.82
N VAL A 306 -5.50 -15.44 5.55
CA VAL A 306 -4.43 -14.43 5.42
C VAL A 306 -4.65 -13.29 6.41
N GLU A 307 -3.59 -12.60 6.80
CA GLU A 307 -3.68 -11.33 7.54
C GLU A 307 -3.72 -10.17 6.52
N VAL A 308 -4.52 -9.12 6.75
CA VAL A 308 -4.52 -7.92 5.87
C VAL A 308 -3.94 -6.73 6.62
N ALA A 309 -2.82 -6.20 6.11
CA ALA A 309 -2.15 -5.06 6.72
C ALA A 309 -2.94 -3.75 6.50
N ASP A 310 -2.88 -2.82 7.45
CA ASP A 310 -3.53 -1.51 7.34
C ASP A 310 -3.01 -0.71 6.13
N GLU A 311 -1.73 -0.86 5.82
CA GLU A 311 -1.08 -0.28 4.66
C GLU A 311 -1.69 -0.80 3.35
N ALA A 312 -2.05 -2.09 3.28
CA ALA A 312 -2.70 -2.68 2.11
C ALA A 312 -4.11 -2.11 1.89
N LEU A 313 -4.87 -1.87 2.97
CA LEU A 313 -6.18 -1.22 2.89
C LEU A 313 -6.08 0.19 2.29
N VAL A 314 -5.02 0.93 2.67
CA VAL A 314 -4.76 2.28 2.20
C VAL A 314 -4.41 2.27 0.71
N VAL A 315 -3.52 1.38 0.27
CA VAL A 315 -3.15 1.23 -1.14
C VAL A 315 -4.36 0.81 -1.96
N ALA A 316 -5.12 -0.20 -1.52
CA ALA A 316 -6.32 -0.63 -2.22
C ALA A 316 -7.36 0.50 -2.35
N ALA A 317 -7.59 1.28 -1.29
CA ALA A 317 -8.47 2.43 -1.34
C ALA A 317 -7.97 3.54 -2.28
N ALA A 318 -6.67 3.81 -2.29
CA ALA A 318 -6.07 4.84 -3.13
C ALA A 318 -6.13 4.51 -4.63
N HIS A 319 -6.13 3.22 -4.99
CA HIS A 319 -6.12 2.74 -6.39
C HIS A 319 -7.45 2.11 -6.83
N ALA A 320 -8.47 2.09 -5.97
CA ALA A 320 -9.79 1.57 -6.31
C ALA A 320 -10.46 2.35 -7.45
N ASP A 321 -10.17 3.66 -7.57
CA ASP A 321 -10.69 4.54 -8.61
C ASP A 321 -9.56 5.26 -9.35
N ARG A 322 -9.86 5.78 -10.55
CA ARG A 322 -8.88 6.53 -11.35
C ARG A 322 -8.43 7.78 -10.59
N TYR A 323 -7.15 8.13 -10.75
CA TYR A 323 -6.35 9.16 -10.03
C TYR A 323 -6.96 10.56 -9.79
N GLU A 324 -8.17 10.85 -10.26
CA GLU A 324 -8.79 12.19 -10.24
C GLU A 324 -10.06 12.29 -9.37
N SER A 325 -10.54 11.20 -8.76
CA SER A 325 -11.73 11.22 -7.91
C SER A 325 -11.41 11.57 -6.46
N ALA A 326 -12.14 12.54 -5.88
CA ALA A 326 -12.12 12.82 -4.43
C ALA A 326 -12.87 11.76 -3.60
N PHE A 327 -13.54 10.82 -4.27
CA PHE A 327 -14.36 9.76 -3.68
C PHE A 327 -13.80 8.39 -4.05
N VAL A 328 -13.98 7.42 -3.14
CA VAL A 328 -13.43 6.08 -3.26
C VAL A 328 -14.56 5.05 -3.18
N SER A 329 -14.60 4.13 -4.14
CA SER A 329 -15.49 2.98 -4.16
C SER A 329 -15.01 1.90 -3.20
N PRO A 330 -15.73 1.63 -2.08
CA PRO A 330 -15.33 0.60 -1.13
C PRO A 330 -15.38 -0.80 -1.75
N GLY A 331 -16.33 -1.06 -2.65
CA GLY A 331 -16.44 -2.34 -3.36
C GLY A 331 -15.21 -2.63 -4.21
N ARG A 332 -14.78 -1.68 -5.04
CA ARG A 332 -13.58 -1.87 -5.90
C ARG A 332 -12.30 -2.02 -5.09
N ALA A 333 -12.17 -1.29 -3.99
CA ALA A 333 -11.05 -1.46 -3.07
C ALA A 333 -11.04 -2.86 -2.43
N LEU A 334 -12.22 -3.38 -2.07
CA LEU A 334 -12.34 -4.73 -1.52
C LEU A 334 -12.02 -5.80 -2.58
N ASP A 335 -12.46 -5.62 -3.83
CA ASP A 335 -12.13 -6.53 -4.93
C ASP A 335 -10.60 -6.62 -5.15
N LEU A 336 -9.90 -5.48 -5.09
CA LEU A 336 -8.43 -5.45 -5.14
C LEU A 336 -7.78 -6.20 -3.97
N LEU A 337 -8.34 -6.06 -2.76
CA LEU A 337 -7.86 -6.79 -1.58
C LEU A 337 -8.12 -8.30 -1.68
N ASP A 338 -9.24 -8.70 -2.27
CA ASP A 338 -9.61 -10.09 -2.52
C ASP A 338 -8.62 -10.77 -3.47
N GLU A 339 -8.33 -10.11 -4.60
CA GLU A 339 -7.31 -10.58 -5.55
C GLU A 339 -5.91 -10.62 -4.91
N ALA A 340 -5.54 -9.60 -4.11
CA ALA A 340 -4.25 -9.55 -3.43
C ALA A 340 -4.12 -10.66 -2.38
N ALA A 341 -5.20 -10.97 -1.65
CA ALA A 341 -5.26 -12.07 -0.71
C ALA A 341 -5.11 -13.43 -1.41
N ALA A 342 -5.79 -13.63 -2.53
CA ALA A 342 -5.63 -14.82 -3.35
C ALA A 342 -4.18 -14.97 -3.85
N LEU A 343 -3.57 -13.90 -4.33
CA LEU A 343 -2.17 -13.89 -4.79
C LEU A 343 -1.19 -14.23 -3.66
N ALA A 344 -1.36 -13.61 -2.48
CA ALA A 344 -0.53 -13.87 -1.31
C ALA A 344 -0.60 -15.34 -0.87
N ARG A 345 -1.81 -15.92 -0.87
CA ARG A 345 -2.04 -17.35 -0.59
C ARG A 345 -1.34 -18.25 -1.61
N VAL A 346 -1.55 -18.03 -2.91
CA VAL A 346 -0.92 -18.83 -3.97
C VAL A 346 0.60 -18.78 -3.89
N ARG A 347 1.18 -17.60 -3.62
CA ARG A 347 2.64 -17.44 -3.43
C ARG A 347 3.15 -18.20 -2.21
N ALA A 348 2.40 -18.20 -1.11
CA ALA A 348 2.76 -18.94 0.08
C ALA A 348 2.76 -20.45 -0.17
N ASP A 349 1.76 -20.96 -0.91
CA ASP A 349 1.61 -22.39 -1.21
C ASP A 349 2.61 -22.89 -2.27
N SER A 350 3.09 -22.00 -3.16
CA SER A 350 4.02 -22.35 -4.26
C SER A 350 5.50 -22.37 -3.85
N ARG A 351 5.84 -21.90 -2.65
CA ARG A 351 7.23 -21.99 -2.14
C ARG A 351 7.53 -23.45 -1.79
N GLU A 352 8.56 -24.04 -2.42
CA GLU A 352 9.08 -25.33 -1.97
C GLU A 352 9.42 -25.26 -0.47
N PRO A 353 9.23 -26.35 0.30
CA PRO A 353 9.45 -26.34 1.74
C PRO A 353 10.95 -26.28 2.07
N GLU A 354 11.59 -25.13 1.87
CA GLU A 354 12.91 -24.84 2.41
C GLU A 354 12.77 -24.57 3.92
N VAL A 355 13.36 -25.50 4.70
CA VAL A 355 13.80 -25.35 6.09
C VAL A 355 12.86 -24.58 7.04
N SER A 356 11.83 -25.30 7.51
CA SER A 356 11.11 -25.08 8.78
C SER A 356 10.74 -23.64 9.14
N HIS A 357 9.57 -23.21 8.70
CA HIS A 357 8.84 -22.12 9.36
C HIS A 357 7.49 -22.68 9.86
N ILE A 358 7.11 -22.30 11.08
CA ILE A 358 5.70 -22.24 11.45
C ILE A 358 5.10 -21.30 10.40
N ALA A 359 4.23 -21.80 9.53
CA ALA A 359 3.62 -20.95 8.52
C ALA A 359 2.68 -19.98 9.24
N ASP A 360 3.18 -18.77 9.52
CA ASP A 360 2.32 -17.62 9.78
C ASP A 360 1.38 -17.49 8.57
N SER A 361 0.09 -17.19 8.82
CA SER A 361 -0.86 -16.85 7.77
C SER A 361 -0.22 -15.78 6.89
N PRO A 362 -0.20 -15.93 5.56
CA PRO A 362 0.46 -14.96 4.70
C PRO A 362 -0.14 -13.59 4.94
N VAL A 363 0.70 -12.57 5.03
CA VAL A 363 0.26 -11.19 5.23
C VAL A 363 0.10 -10.55 3.86
N VAL A 364 -1.10 -10.05 3.58
CA VAL A 364 -1.38 -9.19 2.43
C VAL A 364 -0.82 -7.81 2.74
N GLY A 365 0.29 -7.50 2.09
CA GLY A 365 0.97 -6.20 2.16
C GLY A 365 0.56 -5.26 1.03
N PRO A 366 0.99 -3.99 1.09
CA PRO A 366 0.83 -3.05 -0.02
C PRO A 366 1.45 -3.58 -1.33
N GLU A 367 2.53 -4.36 -1.26
CA GLU A 367 3.19 -5.00 -2.39
C GLU A 367 2.32 -6.02 -3.13
N ASP A 368 1.41 -6.70 -2.44
CA ASP A 368 0.50 -7.67 -3.08
C ASP A 368 -0.59 -6.95 -3.86
N VAL A 369 -1.12 -5.85 -3.31
CA VAL A 369 -2.07 -4.97 -4.00
C VAL A 369 -1.40 -4.32 -5.23
N VAL A 370 -0.16 -3.84 -5.08
CA VAL A 370 0.63 -3.30 -6.21
C VAL A 370 0.83 -4.37 -7.28
N ALA A 371 1.19 -5.60 -6.90
CA ALA A 371 1.40 -6.68 -7.85
C ALA A 371 0.13 -7.03 -8.65
N VAL A 372 -1.04 -7.02 -8.00
CA VAL A 372 -2.33 -7.21 -8.68
C VAL A 372 -2.59 -6.10 -9.70
N LEU A 373 -2.36 -4.84 -9.32
CA LEU A 373 -2.52 -3.69 -10.21
C LEU A 373 -1.55 -3.75 -11.40
N GLU A 374 -0.29 -4.13 -11.17
CA GLU A 374 0.72 -4.34 -12.22
C GLU A 374 0.31 -5.46 -13.19
N MET A 375 -0.20 -6.59 -12.67
CA MET A 375 -0.72 -7.70 -13.48
C MET A 375 -1.91 -7.27 -14.34
N ALA A 376 -2.74 -6.34 -13.84
CA ALA A 376 -3.83 -5.72 -14.60
C ALA A 376 -3.36 -4.65 -15.60
N GLY A 377 -2.06 -4.36 -15.68
CA GLY A 377 -1.50 -3.29 -16.51
C GLY A 377 -1.87 -1.88 -16.04
N ILE A 378 -2.25 -1.73 -14.77
CA ILE A 378 -2.59 -0.46 -14.15
C ILE A 378 -1.31 0.09 -13.51
N PRO A 379 -0.76 1.22 -13.98
CA PRO A 379 0.44 1.81 -13.41
C PRO A 379 0.18 2.22 -11.96
N VAL A 380 1.01 1.81 -11.01
CA VAL A 380 0.91 2.13 -9.58
C VAL A 380 1.98 3.17 -9.22
N PRO A 381 1.61 4.43 -8.92
CA PRO A 381 2.53 5.38 -8.29
C PRO A 381 2.79 4.95 -6.84
N VAL A 382 4.04 5.05 -6.41
CA VAL A 382 4.51 4.62 -5.08
C VAL A 382 3.81 5.42 -3.97
N VAL A 383 3.04 4.72 -3.12
CA VAL A 383 2.34 5.29 -1.95
C VAL A 383 3.18 5.08 -0.69
N ASP A 384 3.61 6.17 -0.03
CA ASP A 384 4.18 6.10 1.32
C ASP A 384 3.08 6.29 2.38
N VAL A 385 2.98 5.33 3.29
CA VAL A 385 2.10 5.37 4.47
C VAL A 385 2.88 5.98 5.63
N VAL A 386 2.57 7.23 6.00
CA VAL A 386 3.17 7.88 7.19
C VAL A 386 2.12 7.94 8.32
N PRO A 387 2.44 7.46 9.54
CA PRO A 387 1.55 7.63 10.70
C PRO A 387 1.43 9.11 11.09
N ASP A 388 0.20 9.65 11.16
CA ASP A 388 -0.05 11.01 11.64
C ASP A 388 -0.52 10.99 13.10
N ALA A 389 0.36 11.43 14.00
CA ALA A 389 0.09 11.50 15.44
C ALA A 389 -0.97 12.56 15.81
N ALA A 390 -1.30 13.50 14.93
CA ALA A 390 -2.22 14.60 15.23
C ALA A 390 -3.69 14.31 14.86
N ALA A 391 -3.95 13.31 14.00
CA ALA A 391 -5.28 13.09 13.41
C ALA A 391 -5.93 11.72 13.74
N ALA A 392 -5.27 10.86 14.54
CA ALA A 392 -5.71 9.48 14.74
C ALA A 392 -6.02 8.75 13.41
N GLY A 393 -5.18 8.99 12.38
CA GLY A 393 -5.38 8.48 11.03
C GLY A 393 -4.09 8.45 10.21
N VAL A 394 -4.15 7.76 9.07
CA VAL A 394 -3.07 7.68 8.08
C VAL A 394 -3.18 8.88 7.13
N ARG A 395 -2.09 9.60 6.91
CA ARG A 395 -2.02 10.62 5.85
C ARG A 395 -1.42 9.99 4.60
N VAL A 396 -2.23 9.79 3.56
CA VAL A 396 -1.73 9.44 2.23
C VAL A 396 -1.10 10.68 1.63
N VAL A 397 0.23 10.70 1.55
CA VAL A 397 0.95 11.78 0.87
C VAL A 397 1.47 11.19 -0.43
N ASN A 398 0.91 11.66 -1.54
CA ASN A 398 1.49 11.41 -2.86
C ASN A 398 2.84 12.13 -2.93
N ARG A 399 3.95 11.46 -2.62
CA ARG A 399 5.30 12.01 -2.81
C ARG A 399 5.80 11.69 -4.21
N LEU A 400 5.21 12.40 -5.18
CA LEU A 400 5.79 12.57 -6.51
C LEU A 400 7.15 13.27 -6.43
N LEU A 401 7.42 14.07 -5.39
CA LEU A 401 8.73 14.66 -5.15
C LEU A 401 9.60 13.78 -4.22
N PRO A 402 10.91 13.67 -4.49
CA PRO A 402 11.90 13.10 -3.59
C PRO A 402 11.77 13.64 -2.18
N ALA A 403 11.96 12.77 -1.19
CA ALA A 403 12.07 13.18 0.21
C ALA A 403 13.43 13.87 0.42
N PRO A 404 13.50 15.20 0.68
CA PRO A 404 14.75 15.96 0.50
C PRO A 404 15.93 15.48 1.36
N ALA A 405 15.68 15.01 2.58
CA ALA A 405 16.71 14.52 3.50
C ALA A 405 17.07 13.03 3.31
N GLU A 406 16.21 12.29 2.60
CA GLU A 406 16.32 10.84 2.37
C GLU A 406 16.68 10.52 0.92
N SER A 407 16.79 11.54 0.07
CA SER A 407 17.19 11.46 -1.32
C SER A 407 18.52 12.16 -1.52
N ALA A 408 19.29 11.73 -2.53
CA ALA A 408 20.58 12.34 -2.85
C ALA A 408 20.72 12.60 -4.35
N ALA A 409 21.38 13.70 -4.68
CA ALA A 409 21.82 14.01 -6.03
C ALA A 409 23.36 13.97 -6.09
N ILE A 410 23.91 13.16 -6.99
CA ILE A 410 25.34 13.04 -7.23
C ILE A 410 25.61 13.67 -8.61
N LEU A 411 26.23 14.85 -8.60
CA LEU A 411 26.56 15.61 -9.80
C LEU A 411 28.05 15.42 -10.12
N ILE A 412 28.34 14.70 -11.19
CA ILE A 412 29.69 14.35 -11.63
C ILE A 412 30.00 15.16 -12.88
N GLY A 413 31.10 15.90 -12.92
CA GLY A 413 31.46 16.60 -14.15
C GLY A 413 32.93 16.90 -14.29
N THR A 414 33.47 16.62 -15.48
CA THR A 414 34.87 16.87 -15.84
C THR A 414 34.95 18.02 -16.82
N ALA A 415 35.39 19.18 -16.35
CA ALA A 415 35.63 20.39 -17.12
C ALA A 415 37.09 20.47 -17.63
N SER A 416 38.05 19.94 -16.88
CA SER A 416 39.48 20.00 -17.21
C SER A 416 40.12 18.62 -17.32
N TYR A 417 40.94 18.45 -18.36
CA TYR A 417 41.63 17.19 -18.65
C TYR A 417 43.16 17.35 -18.61
N SER A 418 43.84 16.35 -18.05
CA SER A 418 45.31 16.34 -17.98
C SER A 418 45.98 16.07 -19.33
N ASP A 419 45.31 15.38 -20.25
CA ASP A 419 45.80 15.12 -21.60
C ASP A 419 45.39 16.25 -22.55
N ALA A 420 46.37 17.01 -23.04
CA ALA A 420 46.14 18.14 -23.95
C ALA A 420 45.44 17.78 -25.28
N ARG A 421 45.32 16.49 -25.62
CA ARG A 421 44.55 16.02 -26.78
C ARG A 421 43.05 15.99 -26.54
N LEU A 422 42.62 16.02 -25.27
CA LEU A 422 41.23 16.14 -24.88
C LEU A 422 40.94 17.62 -24.58
N PRO A 423 40.03 18.27 -25.33
CA PRO A 423 39.73 19.67 -25.09
C PRO A 423 38.95 19.84 -23.79
N ASP A 424 39.30 20.86 -23.01
CA ASP A 424 38.55 21.25 -21.81
C ASP A 424 37.12 21.68 -22.16
N LEU A 425 36.21 21.43 -21.22
CA LEU A 425 34.78 21.72 -21.30
C LEU A 425 34.38 22.68 -20.16
N PRO A 426 34.79 23.96 -20.19
CA PRO A 426 34.61 24.90 -19.09
C PRO A 426 33.13 25.11 -18.70
N SER A 427 32.18 24.87 -19.61
CA SER A 427 30.74 24.90 -19.34
C SER A 427 30.29 23.87 -18.30
N VAL A 428 31.03 22.77 -18.11
CA VAL A 428 30.70 21.73 -17.13
C VAL A 428 30.75 22.27 -15.70
N ALA A 429 31.70 23.15 -15.38
CA ALA A 429 31.75 23.79 -14.07
C ALA A 429 30.47 24.62 -13.78
N GLY A 430 29.97 25.33 -14.81
CA GLY A 430 28.70 26.05 -14.72
C GLY A 430 27.51 25.11 -14.56
N ASN A 431 27.47 23.99 -15.30
CA ASN A 431 26.43 22.97 -15.19
C ASN A 431 26.29 22.47 -13.74
N LEU A 432 27.39 22.06 -13.12
CA LEU A 432 27.40 21.50 -11.76
C LEU A 432 26.93 22.52 -10.72
N ALA A 433 27.42 23.76 -10.81
CA ALA A 433 27.05 24.82 -9.89
C ALA A 433 25.56 25.16 -10.00
N ASP A 434 25.07 25.39 -11.22
CA ASP A 434 23.68 25.78 -11.45
C ASP A 434 22.68 24.67 -11.14
N LEU A 435 23.01 23.41 -11.42
CA LEU A 435 22.18 22.26 -11.06
C LEU A 435 22.13 22.07 -9.55
N ARG A 436 23.25 22.24 -8.84
CA ARG A 436 23.26 22.20 -7.38
C ARG A 436 22.29 23.24 -6.80
N ASP A 437 22.36 24.48 -7.28
CA ASP A 437 21.53 25.57 -6.77
C ASP A 437 20.04 25.31 -7.02
N VAL A 438 19.67 24.85 -8.22
CA VAL A 438 18.27 24.59 -8.58
C VAL A 438 17.72 23.36 -7.86
N LEU A 439 18.48 22.26 -7.78
CA LEU A 439 18.02 21.02 -7.14
C LEU A 439 17.88 21.16 -5.62
N SER A 440 18.65 22.08 -5.01
CA SER A 440 18.62 22.37 -3.57
C SER A 440 17.87 23.67 -3.20
N ASP A 441 17.16 24.28 -4.16
CA ASP A 441 16.38 25.49 -3.90
C ASP A 441 15.35 25.22 -2.79
N PRO A 442 15.32 26.02 -1.70
CA PRO A 442 14.42 25.75 -0.57
C PRO A 442 12.92 25.79 -0.91
N LYS A 443 12.56 26.47 -2.00
CA LYS A 443 11.16 26.66 -2.38
C LYS A 443 10.72 25.65 -3.43
N HIS A 444 11.59 25.30 -4.39
CA HIS A 444 11.22 24.49 -5.54
C HIS A 444 12.06 23.22 -5.72
N GLY A 445 13.24 23.16 -5.11
CA GLY A 445 14.15 22.02 -5.17
C GLY A 445 13.59 20.76 -4.50
N ALA A 446 14.10 19.62 -4.93
CA ALA A 446 13.67 18.29 -4.45
C ALA A 446 14.66 17.67 -3.44
N PHE A 447 15.84 18.26 -3.26
CA PHE A 447 16.92 17.69 -2.44
C PHE A 447 17.37 18.68 -1.35
N ALA A 448 17.77 18.15 -0.19
CA ALA A 448 18.41 18.99 0.83
C ALA A 448 19.79 19.45 0.32
N PRO A 449 20.24 20.68 0.62
CA PRO A 449 21.55 21.18 0.18
C PRO A 449 22.72 20.28 0.55
N GLU A 450 22.66 19.61 1.70
CA GLU A 450 23.70 18.68 2.18
C GLU A 450 23.69 17.32 1.45
N ARG A 451 22.62 17.03 0.72
CA ARG A 451 22.39 15.81 -0.06
C ARG A 451 22.66 15.99 -1.56
N VAL A 452 23.10 17.17 -1.98
CA VAL A 452 23.56 17.42 -3.36
C VAL A 452 25.09 17.42 -3.38
N HIS A 453 25.67 16.28 -3.79
CA HIS A 453 27.10 16.03 -3.81
C HIS A 453 27.68 16.38 -5.18
N VAL A 454 28.67 17.27 -5.22
CA VAL A 454 29.33 17.70 -6.46
C VAL A 454 30.75 17.13 -6.52
N PHE A 455 31.04 16.42 -7.60
CA PHE A 455 32.36 15.91 -7.95
C PHE A 455 32.84 16.62 -9.22
N ALA A 456 33.59 17.71 -9.04
CA ALA A 456 34.17 18.49 -10.14
C ALA A 456 35.58 17.98 -10.47
N ASP A 457 35.84 17.72 -11.76
CA ASP A 457 37.08 17.14 -12.29
C ASP A 457 37.52 15.84 -11.59
N PRO A 458 36.59 14.87 -11.39
CA PRO A 458 36.86 13.67 -10.62
C PRO A 458 37.97 12.83 -11.25
N GLY A 459 38.81 12.23 -10.39
CA GLY A 459 39.78 11.20 -10.74
C GLY A 459 39.34 9.83 -10.23
N TRP A 460 40.21 8.82 -10.40
CA TRP A 460 39.91 7.46 -9.90
C TRP A 460 39.76 7.38 -8.38
N ALA A 461 40.40 8.30 -7.65
CA ALA A 461 40.33 8.36 -6.20
C ALA A 461 38.93 8.73 -5.66
N ASP A 462 38.09 9.38 -6.48
CA ASP A 462 36.74 9.81 -6.09
C ASP A 462 35.69 8.72 -6.28
N ILE A 463 35.95 7.74 -7.15
CA ILE A 463 35.01 6.67 -7.52
C ILE A 463 34.54 5.86 -6.30
N PRO A 464 35.41 5.45 -5.34
CA PRO A 464 34.96 4.77 -4.13
C PRO A 464 33.94 5.59 -3.32
N LYS A 465 34.10 6.92 -3.26
CA LYS A 465 33.19 7.79 -2.52
C LYS A 465 31.85 7.94 -3.24
N ILE A 466 31.87 8.07 -4.56
CA ILE A 466 30.65 8.06 -5.39
C ILE A 466 29.88 6.74 -5.20
N ALA A 467 30.58 5.61 -5.20
CA ALA A 467 29.98 4.29 -4.98
C ALA A 467 29.38 4.14 -3.58
N GLU A 468 30.04 4.66 -2.54
CA GLU A 468 29.54 4.67 -1.17
C GLU A 468 28.22 5.44 -1.06
N LEU A 469 28.17 6.66 -1.63
CA LEU A 469 26.96 7.50 -1.62
C LEU A 469 25.80 6.84 -2.39
N ALA A 470 26.09 6.22 -3.53
CA ALA A 470 25.08 5.53 -4.34
C ALA A 470 24.53 4.24 -3.68
N ALA A 471 25.26 3.68 -2.70
CA ALA A 471 24.87 2.48 -1.97
C ALA A 471 24.01 2.77 -0.72
N GLU A 472 23.79 4.04 -0.37
CA GLU A 472 22.92 4.41 0.75
C GLU A 472 21.45 3.98 0.50
N PRO A 473 20.69 3.62 1.55
CA PRO A 473 19.26 3.32 1.45
C PRO A 473 18.44 4.60 1.26
N LEU A 474 18.48 5.15 0.06
CA LEU A 474 17.83 6.41 -0.33
C LEU A 474 16.41 6.18 -0.87
N ASP A 475 15.53 7.17 -0.68
CA ASP A 475 14.23 7.26 -1.37
C ASP A 475 14.44 7.44 -2.89
N THR A 476 15.20 8.47 -3.26
CA THR A 476 15.55 8.77 -4.66
C THR A 476 17.05 9.07 -4.81
N LEU A 477 17.67 8.48 -5.84
CA LEU A 477 19.05 8.77 -6.26
C LEU A 477 19.05 9.42 -7.64
N LEU A 478 19.48 10.68 -7.74
CA LEU A 478 19.74 11.36 -9.02
C LEU A 478 21.24 11.35 -9.31
N LEU A 479 21.67 10.69 -10.37
CA LEU A 479 23.04 10.71 -10.87
C LEU A 479 23.10 11.54 -12.15
N TYR A 480 23.85 12.63 -12.13
CA TYR A 480 24.12 13.44 -13.30
C TYR A 480 25.58 13.32 -13.68
N TYR A 481 25.87 13.13 -14.97
CA TYR A 481 27.23 13.15 -15.50
C TYR A 481 27.33 14.13 -16.68
N ALA A 482 28.39 14.95 -16.69
CA ALA A 482 28.77 15.78 -17.83
C ALA A 482 30.27 15.74 -18.12
N GLY A 483 30.63 15.64 -19.40
CA GLY A 483 32.03 15.57 -19.83
C GLY A 483 32.17 14.89 -21.20
N HIS A 484 33.39 14.50 -21.55
CA HIS A 484 33.61 13.65 -22.72
C HIS A 484 33.07 12.25 -22.48
N GLY A 485 32.20 11.81 -23.39
CA GLY A 485 31.82 10.42 -23.54
C GLY A 485 32.58 9.82 -24.72
N PHE A 486 33.04 8.59 -24.57
CA PHE A 486 33.73 7.84 -25.62
C PHE A 486 33.00 6.53 -25.89
N SER A 487 33.00 6.10 -27.14
CA SER A 487 32.34 4.88 -27.58
C SER A 487 33.31 4.03 -28.38
N GLU A 488 33.83 2.96 -27.76
CA GLU A 488 34.56 1.87 -28.44
C GLU A 488 33.69 0.60 -28.36
N ASP A 489 33.85 -0.21 -27.31
CA ASP A 489 33.02 -1.41 -27.02
C ASP A 489 31.94 -1.16 -25.95
N GLY A 490 31.64 0.11 -25.68
CA GLY A 490 30.70 0.54 -24.65
C GLY A 490 30.83 2.03 -24.38
N LEU A 491 29.96 2.56 -23.51
CA LEU A 491 30.07 3.96 -23.09
C LEU A 491 31.12 4.10 -21.98
N TYR A 492 32.08 4.99 -22.22
CA TYR A 492 33.12 5.37 -21.28
C TYR A 492 33.00 6.86 -20.93
N LEU A 493 32.99 7.17 -19.63
CA LEU A 493 32.82 8.51 -19.08
C LEU A 493 34.21 9.08 -18.70
N GLY A 494 34.62 10.16 -19.35
CA GLY A 494 35.90 10.81 -19.11
C GLY A 494 36.03 11.39 -17.69
N LEU A 495 37.15 11.05 -17.05
CA LEU A 495 37.66 11.60 -15.80
C LEU A 495 38.80 12.59 -16.09
N SER A 496 39.23 13.37 -15.10
CA SER A 496 40.31 14.36 -15.29
C SER A 496 41.65 13.73 -15.70
N GLU A 497 41.86 12.48 -15.32
CA GLU A 497 43.03 11.64 -15.64
C GLU A 497 42.87 10.84 -16.94
N THR A 498 41.74 10.97 -17.66
CA THR A 498 41.53 10.26 -18.92
C THR A 498 42.51 10.72 -20.00
N THR A 499 43.05 9.77 -20.75
CA THR A 499 43.97 10.03 -21.86
C THR A 499 43.39 9.57 -23.18
N ALA A 500 43.58 10.35 -24.25
CA ALA A 500 43.04 10.05 -25.58
C ALA A 500 43.64 8.78 -26.20
N ALA A 501 44.83 8.36 -25.74
CA ALA A 501 45.49 7.14 -26.21
C ALA A 501 44.96 5.85 -25.57
N HIS A 502 44.38 5.94 -24.37
CA HIS A 502 44.05 4.79 -23.53
C HIS A 502 42.72 5.00 -22.80
N VAL A 503 41.67 5.35 -23.54
CA VAL A 503 40.35 5.65 -22.99
C VAL A 503 39.83 4.49 -22.14
N GLU A 504 39.87 3.25 -22.64
CA GLU A 504 39.29 2.08 -21.98
C GLU A 504 39.79 1.82 -20.54
N VAL A 505 41.02 2.22 -20.25
CA VAL A 505 41.67 1.99 -18.94
C VAL A 505 41.80 3.25 -18.09
N THR A 506 41.67 4.44 -18.70
CA THR A 506 41.84 5.73 -18.00
C THR A 506 40.53 6.49 -17.79
N SER A 507 39.41 5.97 -18.28
CA SER A 507 38.06 6.53 -18.11
C SER A 507 37.16 5.59 -17.31
N LEU A 508 36.03 6.10 -16.81
CA LEU A 508 35.07 5.32 -16.05
C LEU A 508 34.10 4.57 -16.98
N PRO A 509 34.10 3.24 -17.02
CA PRO A 509 33.14 2.50 -17.85
C PRO A 509 31.72 2.70 -17.30
N TYR A 510 30.75 3.06 -18.15
CA TYR A 510 29.36 3.23 -17.74
C TYR A 510 28.76 1.93 -17.16
N ALA A 511 29.26 0.77 -17.59
CA ALA A 511 28.91 -0.52 -16.99
C ALA A 511 29.18 -0.59 -15.48
N GLN A 512 30.15 0.18 -14.96
CA GLN A 512 30.37 0.29 -13.51
C GLN A 512 29.28 1.11 -12.84
N ILE A 513 28.90 2.26 -13.39
CA ILE A 513 27.75 3.06 -12.92
C ILE A 513 26.46 2.22 -12.95
N ARG A 514 26.23 1.49 -14.04
CA ARG A 514 25.10 0.55 -14.16
C ARG A 514 25.07 -0.48 -13.03
N ARG A 515 26.21 -1.11 -12.73
CA ARG A 515 26.32 -2.09 -11.63
C ARG A 515 26.11 -1.45 -10.26
N LEU A 516 26.53 -0.20 -10.06
CA LEU A 516 26.28 0.54 -8.82
C LEU A 516 24.78 0.75 -8.63
N ILE A 517 24.08 1.18 -9.69
CA ILE A 517 22.62 1.39 -9.65
C ILE A 517 21.89 0.06 -9.41
N GLN A 518 22.26 -1.01 -10.12
CA GLN A 518 21.64 -2.34 -9.96
C GLN A 518 21.81 -2.93 -8.55
N ARG A 519 22.86 -2.55 -7.82
CA ARG A 519 23.12 -2.99 -6.45
C ARG A 519 22.63 -2.00 -5.41
N SER A 520 22.16 -0.83 -5.83
CA SER A 520 21.64 0.18 -4.91
C SER A 520 20.34 -0.33 -4.28
N PRO A 521 20.18 -0.20 -2.95
CA PRO A 521 18.90 -0.46 -2.30
C PRO A 521 17.85 0.63 -2.60
N CYS A 522 18.21 1.67 -3.35
CA CYS A 522 17.33 2.78 -3.67
C CYS A 522 16.14 2.34 -4.54
N ARG A 523 14.94 2.84 -4.19
CA ARG A 523 13.69 2.51 -4.90
C ARG A 523 13.58 3.23 -6.24
N ARG A 524 14.23 4.39 -6.40
CA ARG A 524 14.07 5.28 -7.56
C ARG A 524 15.43 5.85 -7.97
N CYS A 525 15.95 5.42 -9.12
CA CYS A 525 17.21 5.94 -9.66
C CYS A 525 16.98 6.73 -10.95
N VAL A 526 17.50 7.94 -11.00
CA VAL A 526 17.42 8.83 -12.17
C VAL A 526 18.84 9.10 -12.63
N VAL A 527 19.13 8.84 -13.89
CA VAL A 527 20.43 9.04 -14.52
C VAL A 527 20.29 10.04 -15.66
N ILE A 528 21.04 11.13 -15.60
CA ILE A 528 21.08 12.14 -16.65
C ILE A 528 22.52 12.21 -17.19
N LEU A 529 22.68 11.95 -18.48
CA LEU A 529 23.97 11.91 -19.16
C LEU A 529 24.07 13.05 -20.19
N ASP A 530 24.89 14.04 -19.89
CA ASP A 530 25.23 15.16 -20.76
C ASP A 530 26.64 14.99 -21.33
N CYS A 531 26.80 13.97 -22.18
CA CYS A 531 28.05 13.65 -22.85
C CYS A 531 27.82 13.09 -24.25
N CYS A 532 28.87 13.13 -25.09
CA CYS A 532 28.84 12.51 -26.41
C CYS A 532 28.56 11.00 -26.31
N TYR A 533 27.91 10.43 -27.33
CA TYR A 533 27.58 9.00 -27.41
C TYR A 533 26.72 8.44 -26.26
N ALA A 534 26.13 9.31 -25.41
CA ALA A 534 25.29 8.88 -24.29
C ALA A 534 24.11 8.00 -24.73
N GLY A 535 23.65 8.11 -25.99
CA GLY A 535 22.59 7.27 -26.56
C GLY A 535 22.88 5.76 -26.56
N THR A 536 24.14 5.33 -26.44
CA THR A 536 24.49 3.90 -26.28
C THR A 536 24.12 3.37 -24.89
N ALA A 537 24.08 4.22 -23.85
CA ALA A 537 23.66 3.85 -22.51
C ALA A 537 22.22 3.32 -22.46
N ILE A 538 21.33 3.87 -23.31
CA ILE A 538 19.92 3.46 -23.44
C ILE A 538 19.78 2.03 -23.99
N GLU A 539 20.75 1.57 -24.77
CA GLU A 539 20.73 0.25 -25.39
C GLU A 539 21.35 -0.79 -24.49
N PHE A 540 22.41 -0.48 -23.74
CA PHE A 540 22.94 -1.36 -22.70
C PHE A 540 21.94 -1.60 -21.54
N MET A 541 20.88 -0.80 -21.44
CA MET A 541 19.73 -1.07 -20.57
C MET A 541 18.85 -2.20 -21.12
N ALA A 542 18.77 -2.39 -22.44
CA ALA A 542 18.32 -3.66 -23.01
C ALA A 542 19.48 -4.65 -22.87
N GLY A 543 19.26 -5.80 -22.25
CA GLY A 543 20.30 -6.84 -22.21
C GLY A 543 20.82 -7.15 -23.63
N ASP A 544 22.08 -7.60 -23.72
CA ASP A 544 22.70 -8.03 -24.98
C ASP A 544 22.03 -9.28 -25.61
N GLU A 545 20.99 -9.84 -24.98
CA GLU A 545 20.23 -10.98 -25.49
C GLU A 545 18.71 -10.71 -25.54
N PRO A 546 18.03 -11.05 -26.65
CA PRO A 546 16.57 -11.16 -26.64
C PRO A 546 16.20 -12.33 -25.73
N GLY A 547 15.77 -12.01 -24.50
CA GLY A 547 15.37 -13.00 -23.48
C GLY A 547 16.18 -12.97 -22.18
N GLY A 548 17.16 -12.08 -22.03
CA GLY A 548 17.88 -11.90 -20.76
C GLY A 548 17.11 -11.04 -19.76
N GLU A 549 16.51 -11.67 -18.74
CA GLU A 549 16.03 -11.00 -17.52
C GLU A 549 17.15 -10.15 -16.91
N LEU A 550 16.95 -8.82 -16.83
CA LEU A 550 17.41 -7.88 -15.79
C LEU A 550 17.34 -6.43 -16.34
N ASP A 551 16.13 -5.96 -16.61
CA ASP A 551 15.85 -4.52 -16.68
C ASP A 551 16.17 -3.90 -15.30
N ILE A 552 16.79 -2.71 -15.27
CA ILE A 552 17.06 -2.02 -14.00
C ILE A 552 15.72 -1.49 -13.48
N LYS A 553 15.12 -2.12 -12.47
CA LYS A 553 13.84 -1.67 -11.89
C LYS A 553 13.96 -0.24 -11.36
N GLY A 554 12.98 0.60 -11.67
CA GLY A 554 12.92 1.99 -11.20
C GLY A 554 14.11 2.84 -11.66
N ALA A 555 14.51 2.76 -12.92
CA ALA A 555 15.59 3.57 -13.49
C ALA A 555 15.12 4.42 -14.68
N TYR A 556 15.42 5.72 -14.64
CA TYR A 556 15.19 6.63 -15.76
C TYR A 556 16.53 7.12 -16.32
N VAL A 557 16.78 6.96 -17.62
CA VAL A 557 17.99 7.45 -18.29
C VAL A 557 17.61 8.51 -19.32
N LEU A 558 18.17 9.72 -19.19
CA LEU A 558 18.02 10.82 -20.15
C LEU A 558 19.37 11.22 -20.72
N THR A 559 19.48 11.26 -22.04
CA THR A 559 20.75 11.49 -22.75
C THR A 559 20.66 12.73 -23.63
N ALA A 560 21.74 13.52 -23.66
CA ALA A 560 21.81 14.75 -24.44
C ALA A 560 21.84 14.54 -25.98
N THR A 561 22.24 13.35 -26.46
CA THR A 561 22.38 13.06 -27.90
C THR A 561 21.88 11.66 -28.29
N ALA A 562 21.69 11.43 -29.60
CA ALA A 562 21.49 10.10 -30.20
C ALA A 562 22.83 9.37 -30.46
N ARG A 563 22.77 8.06 -30.75
CA ARG A 563 23.86 7.05 -30.85
C ARG A 563 25.22 7.54 -31.41
N ASN A 564 25.25 8.54 -32.29
CA ASN A 564 26.44 9.01 -33.01
C ASN A 564 26.67 10.54 -32.99
N ASP A 565 25.93 11.32 -32.19
CA ASP A 565 26.02 12.79 -32.21
C ASP A 565 26.86 13.35 -31.05
N LYS A 566 27.62 14.42 -31.35
CA LYS A 566 28.43 15.15 -30.36
C LYS A 566 27.55 16.08 -29.52
N ALA A 567 27.74 16.08 -28.20
CA ALA A 567 27.14 17.06 -27.32
C ALA A 567 27.75 18.44 -27.59
N HIS A 568 26.92 19.48 -27.68
CA HIS A 568 27.35 20.83 -28.03
C HIS A 568 27.30 21.77 -26.82
N ALA A 569 28.40 22.47 -26.57
CA ALA A 569 28.45 23.67 -25.75
C ALA A 569 28.79 24.86 -26.69
N PRO A 570 27.93 25.89 -26.79
CA PRO A 570 28.28 27.09 -27.56
C PRO A 570 29.54 27.74 -27.00
N GLU A 571 30.44 28.23 -27.85
CA GLU A 571 31.71 28.84 -27.40
C GLU A 571 31.46 30.00 -26.41
N GLY A 572 32.08 29.92 -25.24
CA GLY A 572 31.95 30.93 -24.17
C GLY A 572 30.65 30.84 -23.36
N ALA A 573 29.77 29.87 -23.62
CA ALA A 573 28.55 29.70 -22.83
C ALA A 573 28.86 29.17 -21.41
N ARG A 574 28.07 29.64 -20.43
CA ARG A 574 28.20 29.21 -19.03
C ARG A 574 27.81 27.74 -18.82
N ASN A 575 26.87 27.23 -19.61
CA ASN A 575 26.34 25.87 -19.51
C ASN A 575 26.34 25.19 -20.89
N SER A 576 26.39 23.86 -20.92
CA SER A 576 26.18 23.08 -22.16
C SER A 576 24.76 23.31 -22.70
N ALA A 577 24.53 23.08 -24.00
CA ALA A 577 23.21 23.33 -24.59
C ALA A 577 22.09 22.51 -23.92
N PHE A 578 22.36 21.23 -23.64
CA PHE A 578 21.41 20.34 -22.96
C PHE A 578 21.14 20.80 -21.53
N THR A 579 22.17 21.05 -20.73
CA THR A 579 21.98 21.47 -19.34
C THR A 579 21.38 22.87 -19.24
N ALA A 580 21.68 23.77 -20.16
CA ALA A 580 21.01 25.07 -20.25
C ALA A 580 19.50 24.91 -20.48
N ALA A 581 19.08 24.01 -21.38
CA ALA A 581 17.67 23.72 -21.61
C ALA A 581 17.00 23.11 -20.36
N LEU A 582 17.68 22.17 -19.69
CA LEU A 582 17.19 21.58 -18.44
C LEU A 582 17.02 22.63 -17.33
N LEU A 583 18.02 23.48 -17.14
CA LEU A 583 17.98 24.55 -16.14
C LEU A 583 16.84 25.55 -16.42
N ARG A 584 16.55 25.87 -17.69
CA ARG A 584 15.38 26.70 -18.04
C ARG A 584 14.07 26.05 -17.63
N VAL A 585 13.88 24.77 -17.98
CA VAL A 585 12.66 24.04 -17.59
C VAL A 585 12.47 24.06 -16.08
N LEU A 586 13.55 23.85 -15.31
CA LEU A 586 13.48 23.82 -13.85
C LEU A 586 13.31 25.20 -13.21
N ARG A 587 13.89 26.27 -13.80
CA ARG A 587 13.83 27.64 -13.27
C ARG A 587 12.56 28.39 -13.67
N ASP A 588 12.19 28.28 -14.94
CA ASP A 588 11.08 29.02 -15.53
C ASP A 588 9.76 28.24 -15.40
N GLY A 589 9.84 26.91 -15.29
CA GLY A 589 8.69 26.04 -15.19
C GLY A 589 8.04 25.71 -16.54
N ILE A 590 7.05 24.83 -16.49
CA ILE A 590 6.26 24.41 -17.66
C ILE A 590 4.91 25.10 -17.57
N SER A 591 4.67 26.08 -18.46
CA SER A 591 3.41 26.83 -18.50
C SER A 591 2.24 25.92 -18.89
N GLY A 592 1.17 25.93 -18.08
CA GLY A 592 0.05 24.98 -18.23
C GLY A 592 0.38 23.55 -17.75
N GLY A 593 1.58 23.32 -17.22
CA GLY A 593 1.91 22.13 -16.44
C GLY A 593 1.35 22.22 -15.02
N GLY A 594 1.18 21.08 -14.35
CA GLY A 594 0.73 21.03 -12.94
C GLY A 594 1.76 21.59 -11.96
N GLU A 595 1.49 21.45 -10.65
CA GLU A 595 2.34 21.96 -9.55
C GLU A 595 3.78 21.38 -9.53
N LEU A 596 4.04 20.29 -10.27
CA LEU A 596 5.28 19.54 -10.26
C LEU A 596 5.83 19.34 -11.67
N ILE A 597 7.16 19.40 -11.81
CA ILE A 597 7.86 19.04 -13.03
C ILE A 597 8.21 17.55 -12.95
N ARG A 598 7.40 16.73 -13.63
CA ARG A 598 7.63 15.30 -13.78
C ARG A 598 8.76 15.02 -14.77
N ILE A 599 9.45 13.91 -14.55
CA ILE A 599 10.55 13.45 -15.40
C ILE A 599 10.08 13.24 -16.85
N GLU A 600 8.91 12.65 -17.06
CA GLU A 600 8.32 12.50 -18.40
C GLU A 600 8.07 13.83 -19.13
N ALA A 601 7.80 14.90 -18.38
CA ALA A 601 7.58 16.22 -18.95
C ALA A 601 8.89 16.88 -19.43
N LEU A 602 10.05 16.38 -19.00
CA LEU A 602 11.35 16.93 -19.40
C LEU A 602 11.62 16.69 -20.88
N LEU A 603 11.41 15.48 -21.41
CA LEU A 603 11.80 15.16 -22.78
C LEU A 603 11.07 16.05 -23.83
N PRO A 604 9.74 16.23 -23.79
CA PRO A 604 9.04 17.12 -24.72
C PRO A 604 9.55 18.56 -24.67
N GLU A 605 9.78 19.10 -23.47
CA GLU A 605 10.23 20.48 -23.27
C GLU A 605 11.69 20.68 -23.70
N LEU A 606 12.57 19.76 -23.31
CA LEU A 606 13.97 19.76 -23.76
C LEU A 606 14.06 19.65 -25.28
N THR A 607 13.24 18.78 -25.89
CA THR A 607 13.17 18.63 -27.35
C THR A 607 12.73 19.94 -28.00
N ARG A 608 11.74 20.64 -27.43
CA ARG A 608 11.26 21.93 -27.92
C ARG A 608 12.36 23.00 -27.87
N GLU A 609 13.02 23.17 -26.73
CA GLU A 609 14.11 24.14 -26.52
C GLU A 609 15.33 23.84 -27.41
N LEU A 610 15.78 22.58 -27.44
CA LEU A 610 16.97 22.18 -28.21
C LEU A 610 16.73 22.27 -29.72
N ARG A 611 15.53 21.90 -30.19
CA ARG A 611 15.15 22.05 -31.61
C ARG A 611 15.12 23.52 -32.03
N ALA A 612 14.61 24.41 -31.18
CA ALA A 612 14.61 25.85 -31.46
C ALA A 612 16.02 26.43 -31.57
N GLY A 613 16.98 25.89 -30.81
CA GLY A 613 18.39 26.26 -30.87
C GLY A 613 19.22 25.54 -31.95
N GLY A 614 18.64 24.58 -32.69
CA GLY A 614 19.36 23.78 -33.68
C GLY A 614 20.35 22.76 -33.08
N PHE A 615 20.12 22.33 -31.84
CA PHE A 615 20.98 21.40 -31.11
C PHE A 615 20.52 19.93 -31.24
N PRO A 616 21.40 18.95 -30.93
CA PRO A 616 21.02 17.54 -30.88
C PRO A 616 19.80 17.29 -29.98
N LEU A 617 18.93 16.37 -30.40
CA LEU A 617 17.71 16.05 -29.67
C LEU A 617 17.98 14.99 -28.59
N PRO A 618 17.41 15.15 -27.40
CA PRO A 618 17.61 14.22 -26.31
C PRO A 618 16.86 12.91 -26.55
N ARG A 619 17.26 11.85 -25.84
CA ARG A 619 16.52 10.59 -25.78
C ARG A 619 16.31 10.17 -24.34
N GLN A 620 15.22 9.44 -24.10
CA GLN A 620 14.94 8.87 -22.79
C GLN A 620 14.69 7.37 -22.88
N ARG A 621 14.92 6.67 -21.77
CA ARG A 621 14.37 5.35 -21.50
C ARG A 621 13.98 5.28 -20.03
N ALA A 622 12.77 4.80 -19.78
CA ALA A 622 12.25 4.52 -18.45
C ALA A 622 12.01 3.01 -18.33
N THR A 623 12.28 2.46 -17.16
CA THR A 623 11.75 1.19 -16.71
C THR A 623 10.64 1.47 -15.70
N ASP A 624 9.56 0.68 -15.72
CA ASP A 624 8.40 0.83 -14.82
C ASP A 624 7.71 2.22 -14.91
N THR A 625 7.05 2.67 -13.83
CA THR A 625 6.28 3.92 -13.71
C THR A 625 7.11 5.12 -13.23
N ILE A 626 8.45 5.04 -13.26
CA ILE A 626 9.33 6.10 -12.73
C ILE A 626 9.18 7.46 -13.44
N GLY A 627 8.61 7.47 -14.64
CA GLY A 627 8.43 8.70 -15.40
C GLY A 627 7.45 9.69 -14.78
N ASP A 628 6.57 9.24 -13.89
CA ASP A 628 5.69 10.09 -13.08
C ASP A 628 6.41 10.78 -11.91
N LEU A 629 7.64 10.37 -11.55
CA LEU A 629 8.46 11.01 -10.53
C LEU A 629 8.70 12.48 -10.91
N ALA A 630 8.54 13.38 -9.96
CA ALA A 630 8.89 14.78 -10.10
C ALA A 630 10.30 15.05 -9.58
N ILE A 631 11.07 15.87 -10.29
CA ILE A 631 12.42 16.26 -9.85
C ILE A 631 12.47 17.68 -9.30
N HIS A 632 11.37 18.42 -9.40
CA HIS A 632 11.29 19.83 -9.02
C HIS A 632 9.83 20.27 -8.92
N ARG A 633 9.52 21.24 -8.06
CA ARG A 633 8.22 21.94 -8.08
C ARG A 633 8.17 22.88 -9.27
N ASN A 634 7.04 22.98 -9.93
CA ASN A 634 6.89 23.84 -11.10
C ASN A 634 6.81 25.31 -10.68
N PRO A 635 7.79 26.17 -11.00
CA PRO A 635 7.72 27.60 -10.65
C PRO A 635 6.63 28.37 -11.41
N ALA A 636 6.13 27.80 -12.52
CA ALA A 636 5.07 28.40 -13.35
C ALA A 636 3.64 28.02 -12.92
N ALA A 637 3.49 27.23 -11.85
CA ALA A 637 2.19 26.74 -11.36
C ALA A 637 1.50 27.68 -10.37
#